data_AF-A0A421NY72-F1
#
_entry.id   AF-A0A421NY72-F1
#
_cell.length_a   1.000
_cell.length_b   1.000
_cell.length_c   1.000
_cell.angle_alpha   90.00
_cell.angle_beta   90.00
_cell.angle_gamma   90.00
#
_symmetry.space_group_name_H-M   'P 1'
#
loop_
_entity.id
_entity.type
_entity.pdbx_description
1 polymer ?
#
loop_
_entity_poly.entity_id
_entity_poly.type
_entity_poly.pdbx_seq_one_letter_code
_entity_poly.pdbx_strand_id
1 'polypeptide(L)'
;MCKKLIAFLVFSFIIINFSIFSNNVTGKQTENNPNSSTSEVRSSDDSTILNNKKTHIQNFLKHNSTRITLTAEEVLNVHQQSVLDKILKPNQTTLSLNNVVLTFASTKHLVAAASTTASNLEGTVTYNNTTPTIAQLNSLLKSTNTAIILTSEESRNPNHQSVLNKVLNPGQNLSSEMVNISFNSSTSELKIAVASSCCTITGSEVVFNQISVTQDLSTFTKTPTDQAITVTQAETTNPTQATVNKFLQTPDTLTINTDVTITFNANERKATLAVVANSTKAQGSVVFTNVTVEKQDLSTFTKTPTDQAITVTQAESTTQTQDTLNKFLKTANKLTINTDVTITFNANERKATLAVVANSTKVQGSVVFTNVTVEKQDLSTFTKPTTETITVTQAEVTSKDQNALNKFLKQAGSLTVNTDATIEFDTTNKKATITATPNSTKAQGSVVFTNVTVEKPALNTTLTVKELGQINARTQAAVKAAMLSKNTNLQNVDQNRFTITLDTDASKSNAKVTHPDFAGEVEVSFSVQLKLESILTSTQRDLGKLPERSVDAVRKALLTKKIISSLTPEQQQHLKIELIENKNEADISSSDFSGTIRITFSVQSYTGLIFFVVTVLSLIIIMFVITIKRIKEVK
;
A
#
# COMPACT_ATOMS: atom_id res chain seq x y z
N MET A 1 57.77 14.46 -8.86
CA MET A 1 57.46 14.85 -7.47
C MET A 1 56.57 13.77 -6.88
N CYS A 2 57.14 12.74 -6.25
CA CYS A 2 57.34 12.65 -4.79
C CYS A 2 56.02 12.82 -4.03
N LYS A 3 55.44 11.71 -3.56
CA LYS A 3 55.58 11.19 -2.18
C LYS A 3 54.96 12.16 -1.16
N LYS A 4 53.77 11.83 -0.65
CA LYS A 4 53.60 11.22 0.69
C LYS A 4 54.30 12.01 1.80
N LEU A 5 53.48 12.76 2.55
CA LEU A 5 53.66 13.20 3.93
C LEU A 5 52.69 12.29 4.72
N ILE A 6 53.01 11.29 5.56
CA ILE A 6 53.88 11.18 6.75
C ILE A 6 53.52 12.27 7.77
N ALA A 7 52.55 12.03 8.65
CA ALA A 7 52.61 11.32 9.94
C ALA A 7 53.03 12.23 11.10
N PHE A 8 52.26 12.20 12.19
CA PHE A 8 52.75 12.26 13.57
C PHE A 8 51.58 11.75 14.47
N LEU A 9 51.64 10.59 15.13
CA LEU A 9 52.32 10.29 16.41
C LEU A 9 51.90 11.34 17.48
N VAL A 10 51.27 11.00 18.61
CA VAL A 10 51.90 10.34 19.76
C VAL A 10 50.85 10.09 20.87
N PHE A 11 50.91 8.89 21.44
CA PHE A 11 50.74 8.44 22.84
C PHE A 11 49.65 8.99 23.80
N SER A 12 49.11 8.00 24.52
CA SER A 12 49.17 7.77 25.99
C SER A 12 47.80 7.65 26.66
N PHE A 13 47.45 6.50 27.25
CA PHE A 13 47.64 6.14 28.68
C PHE A 13 46.90 7.15 29.57
N ILE A 14 45.91 6.85 30.43
CA ILE A 14 45.84 5.87 31.53
C ILE A 14 44.46 6.10 32.22
N ILE A 15 43.64 5.06 32.45
CA ILE A 15 43.31 4.47 33.79
C ILE A 15 42.44 5.44 34.67
N ILE A 16 41.29 5.09 35.29
CA ILE A 16 41.12 4.18 36.43
C ILE A 16 39.62 4.06 36.83
N ASN A 17 39.25 2.88 37.35
CA ASN A 17 38.19 2.51 38.32
C ASN A 17 36.72 2.92 38.13
N PHE A 18 35.82 1.91 38.16
CA PHE A 18 35.36 1.37 39.45
C PHE A 18 34.82 -0.07 39.32
N SER A 19 35.24 -0.88 40.28
CA SER A 19 34.95 -2.30 40.49
C SER A 19 33.62 -2.55 41.20
N ILE A 20 33.33 -3.85 41.39
CA ILE A 20 32.51 -4.53 42.43
C ILE A 20 31.18 -5.06 41.86
N PHE A 21 30.77 -6.33 41.93
CA PHE A 21 31.12 -7.63 42.58
C PHE A 21 30.32 -8.69 41.76
N SER A 22 30.57 -9.99 41.65
CA SER A 22 31.50 -10.94 42.27
C SER A 22 31.66 -12.13 41.32
N ASN A 23 32.87 -12.67 41.32
CA ASN A 23 33.36 -13.84 40.60
C ASN A 23 32.93 -15.13 41.34
N ASN A 24 32.41 -16.13 40.64
CA ASN A 24 33.10 -17.32 40.10
C ASN A 24 33.16 -18.53 41.06
N VAL A 25 32.61 -19.64 40.55
CA VAL A 25 33.29 -20.94 40.34
C VAL A 25 33.80 -21.62 41.61
N THR A 26 33.40 -22.84 41.94
CA THR A 26 33.79 -24.14 41.33
C THR A 26 32.95 -25.17 42.11
N GLY A 27 32.43 -26.27 41.59
CA GLY A 27 33.03 -27.26 40.71
C GLY A 27 32.39 -28.62 41.07
N LYS A 28 32.16 -29.45 40.02
CA LYS A 28 32.25 -30.93 39.93
C LYS A 28 32.04 -31.77 41.22
N GLN A 29 31.30 -32.89 41.24
CA GLN A 29 31.36 -34.02 40.30
C GLN A 29 30.36 -35.14 40.71
N THR A 30 29.81 -35.86 39.72
CA THR A 30 29.47 -37.31 39.62
C THR A 30 28.80 -38.14 40.75
N GLU A 31 27.68 -38.77 40.34
CA GLU A 31 27.34 -40.22 40.39
C GLU A 31 27.59 -41.06 41.66
N ASN A 32 26.50 -41.56 42.27
CA ASN A 32 26.09 -43.00 42.33
C ASN A 32 25.24 -43.34 43.58
N ASN A 33 24.19 -44.13 43.36
CA ASN A 33 23.46 -44.99 44.33
C ASN A 33 24.47 -46.00 44.98
N PRO A 34 24.29 -46.64 46.17
CA PRO A 34 23.05 -47.26 46.68
C PRO A 34 22.82 -47.37 48.22
N ASN A 35 21.62 -47.86 48.57
CA ASN A 35 21.24 -48.75 49.69
C ASN A 35 21.46 -48.40 51.19
N SER A 36 20.38 -48.70 51.92
CA SER A 36 20.32 -49.49 53.17
C SER A 36 20.72 -48.88 54.52
N SER A 37 19.67 -48.73 55.34
CA SER A 37 19.52 -49.17 56.74
C SER A 37 20.35 -48.56 57.87
N THR A 38 19.69 -48.59 59.03
CA THR A 38 20.17 -48.64 60.42
C THR A 38 20.17 -47.36 61.28
N SER A 39 19.44 -47.54 62.38
CA SER A 39 19.39 -46.83 63.66
C SER A 39 20.72 -46.26 64.15
N GLU A 40 20.67 -45.12 64.86
CA GLU A 40 20.90 -45.08 66.31
C GLU A 40 20.77 -43.66 66.89
N VAL A 41 19.93 -43.54 67.91
CA VAL A 41 20.19 -42.91 69.22
C VAL A 41 21.01 -41.61 69.24
N ARG A 42 20.36 -40.54 69.67
CA ARG A 42 20.96 -39.66 70.70
C ARG A 42 19.89 -39.03 71.59
N SER A 43 19.97 -39.42 72.86
CA SER A 43 19.34 -38.79 74.01
C SER A 43 19.98 -37.41 74.24
N SER A 44 19.14 -36.47 74.67
CA SER A 44 19.51 -35.49 75.69
C SER A 44 18.24 -35.08 76.42
N ASP A 45 18.12 -35.55 77.65
CA ASP A 45 17.14 -35.16 78.65
C ASP A 45 17.16 -33.63 78.86
N ASP A 46 15.98 -33.01 78.94
CA ASP A 46 15.70 -32.19 80.11
C ASP A 46 14.20 -32.13 80.41
N SER A 47 13.90 -32.40 81.66
CA SER A 47 12.60 -32.71 82.21
C SER A 47 11.76 -31.46 82.47
N THR A 48 10.54 -31.43 81.93
CA THR A 48 9.39 -30.90 82.68
C THR A 48 8.42 -32.05 82.90
N ILE A 49 8.36 -32.48 84.15
CA ILE A 49 7.45 -33.50 84.65
C ILE A 49 6.03 -32.95 84.53
N LEU A 50 5.38 -33.21 83.40
CA LEU A 50 3.96 -33.49 83.39
C LEU A 50 3.86 -34.99 83.11
N ASN A 51 3.28 -35.72 84.05
CA ASN A 51 2.94 -37.13 83.89
C ASN A 51 2.01 -37.30 82.67
N ASN A 52 2.56 -37.33 81.46
CA ASN A 52 1.90 -37.84 80.28
C ASN A 52 1.92 -39.36 80.38
N LYS A 53 1.20 -39.87 81.39
CA LYS A 53 0.81 -41.26 81.44
C LYS A 53 -0.10 -41.47 80.24
N LYS A 54 0.48 -41.89 79.11
CA LYS A 54 -0.27 -42.23 77.90
C LYS A 54 -1.32 -43.25 78.32
N THR A 55 -2.57 -42.96 77.96
CA THR A 55 -3.66 -43.83 78.38
C THR A 55 -3.73 -44.99 77.39
N HIS A 56 -3.59 -46.21 77.90
CA HIS A 56 -3.62 -47.39 77.05
C HIS A 56 -5.00 -47.54 76.38
N ILE A 57 -5.04 -47.79 75.07
CA ILE A 57 -6.29 -47.85 74.30
C ILE A 57 -7.28 -48.91 74.81
N GLN A 58 -6.77 -49.96 75.46
CA GLN A 58 -7.58 -51.01 76.14
C GLN A 58 -8.55 -50.44 77.19
N ASN A 59 -8.28 -49.24 77.73
CA ASN A 59 -9.17 -48.60 78.69
C ASN A 59 -10.48 -48.12 78.05
N PHE A 60 -10.46 -47.85 76.75
CA PHE A 60 -11.59 -47.37 75.96
C PHE A 60 -12.29 -48.50 75.18
N LEU A 61 -11.58 -49.59 74.94
CA LEU A 61 -12.01 -50.70 74.09
C LEU A 61 -12.53 -51.91 74.91
N LYS A 62 -13.43 -52.71 74.33
CA LYS A 62 -13.91 -53.98 74.91
C LYS A 62 -12.75 -54.96 75.10
N HIS A 63 -12.90 -55.90 76.02
CA HIS A 63 -11.87 -56.91 76.33
C HIS A 63 -11.47 -57.74 75.11
N ASN A 64 -10.21 -58.17 74.99
CA ASN A 64 -9.67 -58.86 73.81
C ASN A 64 -10.39 -60.19 73.47
N SER A 65 -11.03 -60.82 74.46
CA SER A 65 -11.81 -62.06 74.30
C SER A 65 -13.24 -61.82 73.79
N THR A 66 -13.66 -60.55 73.65
CA THR A 66 -14.99 -60.19 73.17
C THR A 66 -15.18 -60.70 71.75
N ARG A 67 -16.32 -61.35 71.50
CA ARG A 67 -16.68 -61.77 70.14
C ARG A 67 -17.08 -60.55 69.31
N ILE A 68 -16.37 -60.28 68.22
CA ILE A 68 -16.64 -59.17 67.31
C ILE A 68 -17.15 -59.74 65.99
N THR A 69 -18.35 -59.35 65.58
CA THR A 69 -18.92 -59.76 64.28
C THR A 69 -18.84 -58.60 63.30
N LEU A 70 -18.16 -58.82 62.17
CA LEU A 70 -17.98 -57.81 61.12
C LEU A 70 -18.73 -58.21 59.85
N THR A 71 -19.38 -57.25 59.21
CA THR A 71 -20.05 -57.44 57.91
C THR A 71 -19.01 -57.51 56.78
N ALA A 72 -19.43 -57.95 55.60
CA ALA A 72 -18.54 -58.01 54.43
C ALA A 72 -17.97 -56.64 54.03
N GLU A 73 -18.78 -55.59 54.13
CA GLU A 73 -18.37 -54.20 53.86
C GLU A 73 -17.31 -53.71 54.86
N GLU A 74 -17.52 -53.99 56.14
CA GLU A 74 -16.57 -53.69 57.21
C GLU A 74 -15.25 -54.46 57.10
N VAL A 75 -15.28 -55.63 56.46
CA VAL A 75 -14.08 -56.43 56.24
C VAL A 75 -13.26 -55.89 55.06
N LEU A 76 -13.92 -55.39 54.02
CA LEU A 76 -13.27 -54.74 52.87
C LEU A 76 -12.67 -53.38 53.23
N ASN A 77 -13.29 -52.66 54.18
CA ASN A 77 -12.78 -51.40 54.71
C ASN A 77 -12.79 -51.41 56.26
N VAL A 78 -11.79 -52.05 56.85
CA VAL A 78 -11.72 -52.27 58.31
C VAL A 78 -11.54 -50.98 59.11
N HIS A 79 -10.92 -49.96 58.53
CA HIS A 79 -10.67 -48.68 59.19
C HIS A 79 -11.85 -47.72 58.98
N GLN A 80 -13.00 -48.07 59.54
CA GLN A 80 -14.22 -47.27 59.48
C GLN A 80 -14.98 -47.24 60.81
N GLN A 81 -15.90 -46.28 60.94
CA GLN A 81 -16.45 -45.92 62.25
C GLN A 81 -17.32 -47.04 62.80
N SER A 82 -18.08 -47.73 61.95
CA SER A 82 -18.93 -48.85 62.37
C SER A 82 -18.14 -50.01 63.00
N VAL A 83 -16.88 -50.22 62.58
CA VAL A 83 -15.97 -51.21 63.16
C VAL A 83 -15.47 -50.74 64.53
N LEU A 84 -15.10 -49.46 64.63
CA LEU A 84 -14.69 -48.85 65.89
C LEU A 84 -15.80 -48.94 66.95
N ASP A 85 -17.04 -48.61 66.56
CA ASP A 85 -18.21 -48.65 67.45
C ASP A 85 -18.47 -50.06 68.02
N LYS A 86 -18.15 -51.11 67.25
CA LYS A 86 -18.29 -52.51 67.69
C LYS A 86 -17.28 -52.91 68.75
N ILE A 87 -16.13 -52.25 68.83
CA ILE A 87 -15.07 -52.52 69.80
C ILE A 87 -15.00 -51.51 70.94
N LEU A 88 -15.75 -50.41 70.91
CA LEU A 88 -15.83 -49.45 72.01
C LEU A 88 -16.63 -49.97 73.21
N LYS A 89 -16.21 -49.62 74.44
CA LYS A 89 -17.03 -49.87 75.64
C LYS A 89 -18.36 -49.10 75.55
N PRO A 90 -19.46 -49.60 76.16
CA PRO A 90 -20.73 -48.87 76.20
C PRO A 90 -20.54 -47.45 76.75
N ASN A 91 -21.18 -46.46 76.13
CA ASN A 91 -21.13 -45.03 76.48
C ASN A 91 -19.74 -44.36 76.37
N GLN A 92 -18.79 -44.95 75.64
CA GLN A 92 -17.50 -44.35 75.34
C GLN A 92 -17.54 -43.51 74.05
N THR A 93 -17.41 -42.18 74.15
CA THR A 93 -17.44 -41.26 72.99
C THR A 93 -16.12 -40.53 72.73
N THR A 94 -15.09 -40.79 73.53
CA THR A 94 -13.82 -40.03 73.50
C THR A 94 -12.79 -40.57 72.51
N LEU A 95 -13.03 -41.72 71.88
CA LEU A 95 -12.09 -42.37 70.96
C LEU A 95 -12.65 -42.33 69.54
N SER A 96 -11.91 -41.73 68.61
CA SER A 96 -12.27 -41.62 67.19
C SER A 96 -11.31 -42.38 66.29
N LEU A 97 -11.67 -42.58 65.01
CA LEU A 97 -10.79 -43.19 64.01
C LEU A 97 -9.45 -42.48 63.86
N ASN A 98 -9.40 -41.15 64.04
CA ASN A 98 -8.15 -40.39 63.98
C ASN A 98 -7.15 -40.80 65.08
N ASN A 99 -7.64 -41.42 66.14
CA ASN A 99 -6.86 -41.82 67.29
C ASN A 99 -6.42 -43.28 67.26
N VAL A 100 -6.99 -44.10 66.36
CA VAL A 100 -6.82 -45.55 66.36
C VAL A 100 -6.70 -46.07 64.94
N VAL A 101 -5.65 -46.83 64.64
CA VAL A 101 -5.52 -47.58 63.39
C VAL A 101 -6.17 -48.95 63.57
N LEU A 102 -7.10 -49.29 62.69
CA LEU A 102 -7.77 -50.59 62.67
C LEU A 102 -7.22 -51.40 61.50
N THR A 103 -6.75 -52.62 61.76
CA THR A 103 -6.17 -53.52 60.76
C THR A 103 -6.52 -54.97 61.07
N PHE A 104 -6.36 -55.87 60.11
CA PHE A 104 -6.38 -57.31 60.35
C PHE A 104 -4.95 -57.85 60.45
N ALA A 105 -4.66 -58.59 61.52
CA ALA A 105 -3.44 -59.40 61.61
C ALA A 105 -3.61 -60.79 60.97
N SER A 106 -4.86 -61.27 60.88
CA SER A 106 -5.26 -62.48 60.15
C SER A 106 -6.78 -62.49 59.92
N THR A 107 -7.29 -63.52 59.23
CA THR A 107 -8.73 -63.75 58.99
C THR A 107 -9.60 -63.80 60.25
N LYS A 108 -9.02 -63.94 61.46
CA LYS A 108 -9.78 -64.00 62.73
C LYS A 108 -9.35 -62.97 63.77
N HIS A 109 -8.39 -62.11 63.43
CA HIS A 109 -7.73 -61.22 64.39
C HIS A 109 -7.82 -59.76 63.92
N LEU A 110 -8.84 -59.04 64.39
CA LEU A 110 -8.91 -57.58 64.29
C LEU A 110 -7.93 -56.96 65.30
N VAL A 111 -7.13 -56.01 64.86
CA VAL A 111 -6.19 -55.25 65.68
C VAL A 111 -6.61 -53.80 65.68
N ALA A 112 -6.80 -53.26 66.88
CA ALA A 112 -6.89 -51.83 67.11
C ALA A 112 -5.58 -51.37 67.74
N ALA A 113 -4.90 -50.43 67.11
CA ALA A 113 -3.64 -49.85 67.59
C ALA A 113 -3.80 -48.35 67.79
N ALA A 114 -3.17 -47.76 68.80
CA ALA A 114 -3.11 -46.31 68.90
C ALA A 114 -2.47 -45.72 67.63
N SER A 115 -3.11 -44.73 67.03
CA SER A 115 -2.53 -44.02 65.90
C SER A 115 -1.21 -43.37 66.33
N THR A 116 -0.20 -43.40 65.46
CA THR A 116 1.08 -42.71 65.69
C THR A 116 0.92 -41.20 65.84
N THR A 117 -0.22 -40.65 65.41
CA THR A 117 -0.59 -39.24 65.54
C THR A 117 -1.30 -38.90 66.86
N ALA A 118 -1.73 -39.89 67.65
CA ALA A 118 -2.37 -39.67 68.94
C ALA A 118 -1.33 -39.59 70.07
N SER A 119 -0.85 -38.38 70.37
CA SER A 119 0.24 -38.14 71.33
C SER A 119 -0.06 -38.59 72.76
N ASN A 120 -1.33 -38.73 73.13
CA ASN A 120 -1.81 -39.07 74.47
C ASN A 120 -2.26 -40.54 74.64
N LEU A 121 -2.20 -41.36 73.58
CA LEU A 121 -2.66 -42.76 73.59
C LEU A 121 -1.52 -43.71 73.23
N GLU A 122 -1.59 -44.93 73.73
CA GLU A 122 -0.64 -45.99 73.38
C GLU A 122 -1.27 -47.38 73.45
N GLY A 123 -0.54 -48.36 72.90
CA GLY A 123 -0.90 -49.77 73.00
C GLY A 123 -1.68 -50.32 71.81
N THR A 124 -1.85 -51.63 71.84
CA THR A 124 -2.53 -52.43 70.81
C THR A 124 -3.48 -53.41 71.49
N VAL A 125 -4.66 -53.62 70.90
CA VAL A 125 -5.59 -54.66 71.33
C VAL A 125 -5.88 -55.56 70.13
N THR A 126 -5.55 -56.84 70.28
CA THR A 126 -5.85 -57.88 69.29
C THR A 126 -7.07 -58.67 69.75
N TYR A 127 -8.14 -58.66 68.96
CA TYR A 127 -9.36 -59.40 69.22
C TYR A 127 -9.24 -60.82 68.70
N ASN A 128 -9.14 -61.79 69.61
CA ASN A 128 -8.89 -63.18 69.27
C ASN A 128 -10.12 -63.89 68.67
N ASN A 129 -11.32 -63.37 68.95
CA ASN A 129 -12.59 -63.95 68.53
C ASN A 129 -13.35 -63.04 67.55
N THR A 130 -12.72 -62.72 66.41
CA THR A 130 -13.40 -61.98 65.34
C THR A 130 -14.09 -62.95 64.37
N THR A 131 -15.36 -62.73 64.09
CA THR A 131 -16.16 -63.49 63.11
C THR A 131 -16.47 -62.58 61.91
N PRO A 132 -15.60 -62.52 60.89
CA PRO A 132 -15.89 -61.77 59.67
C PRO A 132 -16.87 -62.52 58.79
N THR A 133 -17.82 -61.78 58.19
CA THR A 133 -18.51 -62.23 56.99
C THR A 133 -17.60 -61.96 55.79
N ILE A 134 -16.85 -62.96 55.33
CA ILE A 134 -15.89 -62.79 54.25
C ILE A 134 -16.63 -62.69 52.90
N ALA A 135 -16.36 -61.64 52.13
CA ALA A 135 -16.91 -61.49 50.78
C ALA A 135 -16.29 -62.50 49.80
N GLN A 136 -17.11 -63.00 48.87
CA GLN A 136 -16.62 -63.82 47.76
C GLN A 136 -16.18 -62.93 46.60
N LEU A 137 -14.97 -63.14 46.07
CA LEU A 137 -14.40 -62.34 44.98
C LEU A 137 -15.39 -62.17 43.80
N ASN A 138 -16.03 -63.25 43.37
CA ASN A 138 -16.99 -63.22 42.25
C ASN A 138 -18.25 -62.37 42.53
N SER A 139 -18.61 -62.13 43.80
CA SER A 139 -19.75 -61.27 44.16
C SER A 139 -19.42 -59.77 44.06
N LEU A 140 -18.13 -59.43 44.10
CA LEU A 140 -17.64 -58.04 44.04
C LEU A 140 -17.37 -57.58 42.59
N LEU A 141 -17.20 -58.53 41.68
CA LEU A 141 -16.87 -58.28 40.28
C LEU A 141 -18.12 -58.28 39.40
N LYS A 142 -18.06 -57.55 38.29
CA LYS A 142 -19.06 -57.60 37.21
C LYS A 142 -19.12 -59.02 36.64
N SER A 143 -20.23 -59.32 35.95
CA SER A 143 -20.37 -60.57 35.20
C SER A 143 -19.19 -60.77 34.24
N THR A 144 -18.67 -61.99 34.12
CA THR A 144 -17.54 -62.34 33.23
C THR A 144 -17.85 -62.12 31.74
N ASN A 145 -19.14 -61.98 31.39
CA ASN A 145 -19.62 -61.60 30.07
C ASN A 145 -19.63 -60.09 29.82
N THR A 146 -19.15 -59.29 30.77
CA THR A 146 -19.05 -57.83 30.59
C THR A 146 -17.88 -57.52 29.66
N ALA A 147 -18.13 -56.73 28.61
CA ALA A 147 -17.06 -56.20 27.78
C ALA A 147 -16.20 -55.22 28.59
N ILE A 148 -14.90 -55.47 28.64
CA ILE A 148 -13.93 -54.62 29.33
C ILE A 148 -12.97 -54.06 28.29
N ILE A 149 -12.80 -52.73 28.31
CA ILE A 149 -11.88 -52.04 27.42
C ILE A 149 -10.69 -51.59 28.25
N LEU A 150 -9.50 -52.08 27.93
CA LEU A 150 -8.24 -51.66 28.53
C LEU A 150 -7.57 -50.62 27.64
N THR A 151 -6.90 -49.65 28.25
CA THR A 151 -5.95 -48.83 27.50
C THR A 151 -4.72 -49.65 27.14
N SER A 152 -3.95 -49.16 26.17
CA SER A 152 -2.62 -49.71 25.87
C SER A 152 -1.67 -49.74 27.08
N GLU A 153 -1.84 -48.82 28.03
CA GLU A 153 -1.04 -48.77 29.26
C GLU A 153 -1.54 -49.81 30.28
N GLU A 154 -2.86 -49.86 30.50
CA GLU A 154 -3.50 -50.83 31.40
C GLU A 154 -3.29 -52.29 30.97
N SER A 155 -3.19 -52.56 29.68
CA SER A 155 -2.89 -53.92 29.20
C SER A 155 -1.44 -54.34 29.48
N ARG A 156 -0.49 -53.39 29.51
CA ARG A 156 0.92 -53.64 29.86
C ARG A 156 1.13 -53.71 31.37
N ASN A 157 0.36 -52.93 32.12
CA ASN A 157 0.39 -52.84 33.57
C ASN A 157 -0.99 -53.19 34.17
N PRO A 158 -1.44 -54.46 34.05
CA PRO A 158 -2.80 -54.87 34.43
C PRO A 158 -3.06 -54.84 35.93
N ASN A 159 -2.00 -54.96 36.75
CA ASN A 159 -2.12 -54.92 38.21
C ASN A 159 -2.18 -53.48 38.74
N HIS A 160 -3.24 -52.77 38.37
CA HIS A 160 -3.47 -51.37 38.72
C HIS A 160 -4.92 -51.11 39.10
N GLN A 161 -5.16 -50.15 40.00
CA GLN A 161 -6.50 -49.82 40.50
C GLN A 161 -7.46 -49.41 39.38
N SER A 162 -6.98 -48.75 38.33
CA SER A 162 -7.84 -48.35 37.19
C SER A 162 -8.43 -49.56 36.45
N VAL A 163 -7.66 -50.64 36.31
CA VAL A 163 -8.12 -51.91 35.71
C VAL A 163 -9.12 -52.59 36.62
N LEU A 164 -8.84 -52.62 37.93
CA LEU A 164 -9.76 -53.17 38.93
C LEU A 164 -11.11 -52.45 38.92
N ASN A 165 -11.10 -51.12 38.86
CA ASN A 165 -12.32 -50.31 38.81
C ASN A 165 -13.20 -50.63 37.59
N LYS A 166 -12.61 -51.09 36.48
CA LYS A 166 -13.37 -51.49 35.28
C LYS A 166 -14.12 -52.81 35.46
N VAL A 167 -13.64 -53.68 36.33
CA VAL A 167 -14.23 -55.01 36.58
C VAL A 167 -15.05 -55.08 37.87
N LEU A 168 -15.03 -54.05 38.73
CA LEU A 168 -15.83 -54.01 39.95
C LEU A 168 -17.30 -53.68 39.71
N ASN A 169 -18.20 -54.29 40.47
CA ASN A 169 -19.59 -53.87 40.52
C ASN A 169 -19.71 -52.42 41.03
N PRO A 170 -20.67 -51.62 40.54
CA PRO A 170 -20.88 -50.26 41.01
C PRO A 170 -21.02 -50.19 42.54
N GLY A 171 -20.31 -49.25 43.17
CA GLY A 171 -20.35 -49.05 44.63
C GLY A 171 -19.48 -50.02 45.45
N GLN A 172 -18.81 -50.99 44.83
CA GLN A 172 -17.84 -51.85 45.52
C GLN A 172 -16.49 -51.15 45.65
N ASN A 173 -15.82 -51.35 46.79
CA ASN A 173 -14.49 -50.82 47.05
C ASN A 173 -13.54 -51.99 47.34
N LEU A 174 -12.64 -52.25 46.40
CA LEU A 174 -11.62 -53.28 46.50
C LEU A 174 -10.27 -52.68 46.09
N SER A 175 -9.25 -52.89 46.92
CA SER A 175 -7.90 -52.42 46.65
C SER A 175 -7.17 -53.38 45.69
N SER A 176 -6.39 -52.82 44.77
CA SER A 176 -5.46 -53.56 43.91
C SER A 176 -4.38 -54.35 44.67
N GLU A 177 -4.18 -54.12 45.97
CA GLU A 177 -3.27 -54.93 46.81
C GLU A 177 -3.91 -56.24 47.30
N MET A 178 -5.25 -56.33 47.29
CA MET A 178 -5.98 -57.51 47.77
C MET A 178 -6.16 -58.58 46.69
N VAL A 179 -5.88 -58.24 45.44
CA VAL A 179 -6.04 -59.11 44.28
C VAL A 179 -4.81 -59.03 43.39
N ASN A 180 -4.54 -60.10 42.64
CA ASN A 180 -3.58 -60.10 41.56
C ASN A 180 -4.35 -60.02 40.24
N ILE A 181 -4.06 -58.99 39.44
CA ILE A 181 -4.67 -58.80 38.13
C ILE A 181 -3.61 -59.06 37.06
N SER A 182 -3.91 -59.96 36.14
CA SER A 182 -3.04 -60.25 35.00
C SER A 182 -3.85 -60.27 33.71
N PHE A 183 -3.23 -59.81 32.62
CA PHE A 183 -3.84 -59.80 31.29
C PHE A 183 -2.95 -60.61 30.34
N ASN A 184 -3.54 -61.58 29.65
CA ASN A 184 -2.89 -62.32 28.58
C ASN A 184 -3.39 -61.80 27.23
N SER A 185 -2.55 -61.05 26.53
CA SER A 185 -2.90 -60.47 25.22
C SER A 185 -3.09 -61.51 24.11
N SER A 186 -2.55 -62.73 24.26
CA SER A 186 -2.68 -63.79 23.24
C SER A 186 -4.01 -64.52 23.32
N THR A 187 -4.57 -64.64 24.53
CA THR A 187 -5.88 -65.26 24.78
C THR A 187 -7.00 -64.24 25.02
N SER A 188 -6.66 -62.96 25.13
CA SER A 188 -7.58 -61.87 25.52
C SER A 188 -8.29 -62.12 26.84
N GLU A 189 -7.59 -62.73 27.79
CA GLU A 189 -8.11 -63.07 29.12
C GLU A 189 -7.56 -62.11 30.18
N LEU A 190 -8.46 -61.46 30.92
CA LEU A 190 -8.13 -60.70 32.12
C LEU A 190 -8.50 -61.54 33.35
N LYS A 191 -7.50 -61.89 34.15
CA LYS A 191 -7.64 -62.77 35.31
C LYS A 191 -7.50 -61.95 36.58
N ILE A 192 -8.45 -62.14 37.49
CA ILE A 192 -8.40 -61.58 38.85
C ILE A 192 -8.41 -62.74 39.83
N ALA A 193 -7.35 -62.86 40.62
CA ALA A 193 -7.22 -63.85 41.68
C ALA A 193 -7.03 -63.15 43.02
N VAL A 194 -7.49 -63.77 44.12
CA VAL A 194 -7.22 -63.26 45.47
C VAL A 194 -5.71 -63.29 45.72
N ALA A 195 -5.13 -62.18 46.16
CA ALA A 195 -3.72 -62.12 46.49
C ALA A 195 -3.43 -63.04 47.70
N SER A 196 -2.29 -63.73 47.69
CA SER A 196 -1.91 -64.64 48.79
C SER A 196 -1.78 -63.94 50.16
N SER A 197 -1.50 -62.64 50.16
CA SER A 197 -1.46 -61.77 51.33
C SER A 197 -2.85 -61.36 51.84
N CYS A 198 -3.90 -61.54 51.04
CA CYS A 198 -5.23 -61.07 51.37
C CYS A 198 -5.95 -62.06 52.30
N CYS A 199 -6.43 -61.54 53.44
CA CYS A 199 -7.18 -62.31 54.43
C CYS A 199 -8.65 -61.87 54.57
N THR A 200 -9.10 -60.95 53.73
CA THR A 200 -10.42 -60.29 53.85
C THR A 200 -11.44 -60.73 52.80
N ILE A 201 -11.00 -61.38 51.72
CA ILE A 201 -11.86 -61.96 50.67
C ILE A 201 -11.44 -63.39 50.37
N THR A 202 -12.36 -64.20 49.85
CA THR A 202 -12.07 -65.57 49.39
C THR A 202 -12.68 -65.82 48.02
N GLY A 203 -12.19 -66.83 47.30
CA GLY A 203 -12.77 -67.24 46.02
C GLY A 203 -11.72 -67.75 45.05
N SER A 204 -12.19 -68.44 44.02
CA SER A 204 -11.37 -68.87 42.89
C SER A 204 -11.05 -67.72 41.94
N GLU A 205 -10.05 -67.92 41.08
CA GLU A 205 -9.75 -67.01 39.96
C GLU A 205 -10.99 -66.72 39.11
N VAL A 206 -11.20 -65.45 38.78
CA VAL A 206 -12.27 -64.99 37.89
C VAL A 206 -11.63 -64.54 36.57
N VAL A 207 -12.13 -65.06 35.46
CA VAL A 207 -11.59 -64.79 34.12
C VAL A 207 -12.62 -64.04 33.28
N PHE A 208 -12.25 -62.88 32.78
CA PHE A 208 -13.01 -62.10 31.81
C PHE A 208 -12.46 -62.35 30.41
N ASN A 209 -13.33 -62.74 29.48
CA ASN A 209 -12.92 -63.17 28.13
C ASN A 209 -13.32 -62.17 27.04
N GLN A 210 -14.07 -61.12 27.38
CA GLN A 210 -14.47 -60.07 26.45
C GLN A 210 -13.62 -58.82 26.64
N ILE A 211 -12.31 -58.98 26.43
CA ILE A 211 -11.35 -57.89 26.60
C ILE A 211 -11.00 -57.30 25.23
N SER A 212 -11.07 -55.98 25.14
CA SER A 212 -10.56 -55.21 24.00
C SER A 212 -9.52 -54.21 24.49
N VAL A 213 -8.49 -53.96 23.68
CA VAL A 213 -7.43 -53.00 24.00
C VAL A 213 -7.50 -51.85 23.00
N THR A 214 -7.57 -50.62 23.48
CA THR A 214 -7.48 -49.45 22.60
C THR A 214 -6.08 -49.39 21.98
N GLN A 215 -6.03 -49.16 20.67
CA GLN A 215 -4.78 -48.99 19.95
C GLN A 215 -4.45 -47.51 19.79
N ASP A 216 -3.17 -47.20 19.66
CA ASP A 216 -2.74 -45.83 19.35
C ASP A 216 -3.29 -45.41 17.99
N LEU A 217 -3.77 -44.17 17.86
CA LEU A 217 -4.34 -43.67 16.60
C LEU A 217 -3.38 -43.82 15.41
N SER A 218 -2.07 -43.76 15.66
CA SER A 218 -1.03 -43.97 14.65
C SER A 218 -1.09 -45.34 13.96
N THR A 219 -1.67 -46.38 14.59
CA THR A 219 -1.80 -47.71 13.97
C THR A 219 -2.90 -47.77 12.90
N PHE A 220 -3.85 -46.84 12.92
CA PHE A 220 -4.95 -46.76 11.95
C PHE A 220 -4.67 -45.77 10.82
N THR A 221 -3.82 -44.78 11.06
CA THR A 221 -3.55 -43.67 10.12
C THR A 221 -2.42 -43.95 9.16
N LYS A 222 -2.51 -43.42 7.93
CA LYS A 222 -1.36 -43.34 7.03
C LYS A 222 -0.20 -42.62 7.72
N THR A 223 1.04 -42.94 7.37
CA THR A 223 2.21 -42.21 7.90
C THR A 223 2.05 -40.72 7.59
N PRO A 224 2.21 -39.81 8.58
CA PRO A 224 1.97 -38.37 8.41
C PRO A 224 2.80 -37.66 7.33
N THR A 225 3.87 -38.31 6.84
CA THR A 225 4.87 -37.76 5.92
C THR A 225 4.84 -38.36 4.52
N ASP A 226 4.21 -39.52 4.31
CA ASP A 226 4.55 -40.36 3.16
C ASP A 226 3.69 -40.07 1.92
N GLN A 227 2.59 -39.31 2.05
CA GLN A 227 1.70 -38.99 0.94
C GLN A 227 1.08 -37.60 1.08
N ALA A 228 1.02 -36.87 -0.04
CA ALA A 228 0.20 -35.67 -0.14
C ALA A 228 -1.28 -36.07 -0.09
N ILE A 229 -2.02 -35.57 0.90
CA ILE A 229 -3.46 -35.81 1.01
C ILE A 229 -4.17 -34.59 0.46
N THR A 230 -4.99 -34.80 -0.57
CA THR A 230 -5.80 -33.73 -1.16
C THR A 230 -7.25 -33.81 -0.66
N VAL A 231 -7.73 -32.69 -0.15
CA VAL A 231 -9.13 -32.49 0.27
C VAL A 231 -9.73 -31.30 -0.45
N THR A 232 -11.02 -31.33 -0.70
CA THR A 232 -11.75 -30.18 -1.24
C THR A 232 -12.07 -29.19 -0.13
N GLN A 233 -12.33 -27.93 -0.49
CA GLN A 233 -12.75 -26.92 0.48
C GLN A 233 -14.00 -27.35 1.29
N ALA A 234 -14.97 -28.02 0.65
CA ALA A 234 -16.18 -28.49 1.32
C ALA A 234 -15.88 -29.50 2.44
N GLU A 235 -14.93 -30.40 2.20
CA GLU A 235 -14.48 -31.40 3.18
C GLU A 235 -13.76 -30.76 4.38
N THR A 236 -13.10 -29.61 4.19
CA THR A 236 -12.44 -28.90 5.31
C THR A 236 -13.44 -28.26 6.28
N THR A 237 -14.61 -27.84 5.80
CA THR A 237 -15.64 -27.18 6.61
C THR A 237 -16.64 -28.17 7.20
N ASN A 238 -16.98 -29.23 6.45
CA ASN A 238 -17.92 -30.26 6.86
C ASN A 238 -17.30 -31.64 6.56
N PRO A 239 -16.40 -32.14 7.42
CA PRO A 239 -15.74 -33.41 7.20
C PRO A 239 -16.76 -34.55 7.24
N THR A 240 -16.65 -35.49 6.31
CA THR A 240 -17.48 -36.70 6.24
C THR A 240 -16.65 -37.95 6.48
N GLN A 241 -17.29 -39.13 6.53
CA GLN A 241 -16.55 -40.40 6.60
C GLN A 241 -15.58 -40.56 5.42
N ALA A 242 -15.98 -40.13 4.22
CA ALA A 242 -15.10 -40.14 3.05
C ALA A 242 -13.85 -39.26 3.25
N THR A 243 -14.00 -38.13 3.96
CA THR A 243 -12.88 -37.25 4.31
C THR A 243 -11.91 -37.95 5.26
N VAL A 244 -12.39 -38.59 6.33
CA VAL A 244 -11.54 -39.32 7.29
C VAL A 244 -10.86 -40.52 6.63
N ASN A 245 -11.55 -41.25 5.76
CA ASN A 245 -10.99 -42.40 5.03
C ASN A 245 -9.75 -42.03 4.20
N LYS A 246 -9.56 -40.76 3.80
CA LYS A 246 -8.33 -40.30 3.13
C LYS A 246 -7.10 -40.36 4.03
N PHE A 247 -7.27 -40.31 5.35
CA PHE A 247 -6.21 -40.29 6.37
C PHE A 247 -5.93 -41.66 6.99
N LEU A 248 -6.83 -42.63 6.81
CA LEU A 248 -6.70 -43.99 7.34
C LEU A 248 -5.92 -44.89 6.38
N GLN A 249 -5.15 -45.85 6.91
CA GLN A 249 -4.47 -46.87 6.09
C GLN A 249 -5.50 -47.78 5.40
N THR A 250 -6.52 -48.17 6.16
CA THR A 250 -7.66 -48.98 5.70
C THR A 250 -8.94 -48.17 5.92
N PRO A 251 -9.73 -47.90 4.86
CA PRO A 251 -11.00 -47.20 4.97
C PRO A 251 -11.94 -47.86 5.98
N ASP A 252 -12.79 -47.05 6.63
CA ASP A 252 -13.86 -47.49 7.53
C ASP A 252 -13.40 -48.26 8.80
N THR A 253 -12.10 -48.23 9.11
CA THR A 253 -11.57 -48.77 10.38
C THR A 253 -11.98 -47.92 11.59
N LEU A 254 -12.08 -46.60 11.40
CA LEU A 254 -12.54 -45.63 12.39
C LEU A 254 -13.71 -44.80 11.85
N THR A 255 -14.73 -44.58 12.67
CA THR A 255 -15.92 -43.81 12.31
C THR A 255 -15.82 -42.36 12.76
N ILE A 256 -16.10 -41.40 11.88
CA ILE A 256 -16.10 -39.97 12.24
C ILE A 256 -17.17 -39.65 13.29
N ASN A 257 -16.86 -38.76 14.22
CA ASN A 257 -17.68 -38.33 15.38
C ASN A 257 -17.98 -39.43 16.42
N THR A 258 -17.76 -40.70 16.11
CA THR A 258 -17.85 -41.81 17.07
C THR A 258 -16.47 -42.18 17.61
N ASP A 259 -15.52 -42.41 16.71
CA ASP A 259 -14.14 -42.78 17.06
C ASP A 259 -13.20 -41.58 16.99
N VAL A 260 -13.33 -40.74 15.96
CA VAL A 260 -12.40 -39.64 15.68
C VAL A 260 -13.09 -38.38 15.16
N THR A 261 -12.46 -37.22 15.35
CA THR A 261 -12.77 -35.96 14.67
C THR A 261 -11.54 -35.46 13.92
N ILE A 262 -11.75 -34.65 12.88
CA ILE A 262 -10.66 -34.06 12.09
C ILE A 262 -10.80 -32.55 12.01
N THR A 263 -9.69 -31.84 12.16
CA THR A 263 -9.61 -30.39 12.00
C THR A 263 -8.53 -30.02 10.99
N PHE A 264 -8.82 -29.08 10.10
CA PHE A 264 -7.90 -28.64 9.05
C PHE A 264 -7.33 -27.26 9.36
N ASN A 265 -6.02 -27.11 9.19
CA ASN A 265 -5.33 -25.83 9.14
C ASN A 265 -4.74 -25.66 7.74
N ALA A 266 -5.54 -25.05 6.86
CA ALA A 266 -5.17 -24.84 5.46
C ALA A 266 -3.91 -23.97 5.31
N ASN A 267 -3.71 -22.99 6.21
CA ASN A 267 -2.55 -22.09 6.17
C ASN A 267 -1.24 -22.84 6.42
N GLU A 268 -1.27 -23.87 7.27
CA GLU A 268 -0.10 -24.68 7.61
C GLU A 268 0.00 -25.98 6.80
N ARG A 269 -0.93 -26.21 5.86
CA ARG A 269 -1.05 -27.48 5.12
C ARG A 269 -1.17 -28.70 6.04
N LYS A 270 -1.86 -28.51 7.18
CA LYS A 270 -2.00 -29.53 8.22
C LYS A 270 -3.44 -29.99 8.40
N ALA A 271 -3.60 -31.24 8.82
CA ALA A 271 -4.84 -31.74 9.42
C ALA A 271 -4.52 -32.51 10.70
N THR A 272 -5.35 -32.36 11.72
CA THR A 272 -5.22 -33.09 12.98
C THR A 272 -6.41 -34.03 13.11
N LEU A 273 -6.13 -35.33 13.20
CA LEU A 273 -7.11 -36.36 13.52
C LEU A 273 -6.99 -36.66 15.02
N ALA A 274 -8.06 -36.45 15.77
CA ALA A 274 -8.08 -36.64 17.22
C ALA A 274 -9.15 -37.65 17.61
N VAL A 275 -8.86 -38.49 18.61
CA VAL A 275 -9.81 -39.46 19.14
C VAL A 275 -10.90 -38.77 19.97
N VAL A 276 -12.14 -39.23 19.82
CA VAL A 276 -13.28 -38.78 20.64
C VAL A 276 -13.20 -39.45 22.03
N ALA A 277 -13.54 -38.72 23.10
CA ALA A 277 -13.32 -39.13 24.50
C ALA A 277 -13.88 -40.51 24.90
N ASN A 278 -14.89 -41.03 24.18
CA ASN A 278 -15.54 -42.32 24.47
C ASN A 278 -15.25 -43.40 23.40
N SER A 279 -14.27 -43.19 22.52
CA SER A 279 -13.91 -44.24 21.55
C SER A 279 -13.39 -45.48 22.26
N THR A 280 -13.84 -46.64 21.80
CA THR A 280 -13.45 -47.95 22.33
C THR A 280 -12.34 -48.61 21.50
N LYS A 281 -11.95 -48.00 20.38
CA LYS A 281 -11.01 -48.56 19.40
C LYS A 281 -9.64 -47.89 19.43
N ALA A 282 -9.61 -46.56 19.53
CA ALA A 282 -8.41 -45.76 19.36
C ALA A 282 -8.13 -44.87 20.59
N GLN A 283 -6.91 -44.38 20.71
CA GLN A 283 -6.50 -43.34 21.65
C GLN A 283 -5.45 -42.40 21.03
N GLY A 284 -5.38 -41.15 21.51
CA GLY A 284 -4.37 -40.18 21.09
C GLY A 284 -4.81 -39.25 19.94
N SER A 285 -3.83 -38.67 19.25
CA SER A 285 -4.02 -37.70 18.16
C SER A 285 -2.85 -37.79 17.16
N VAL A 286 -3.12 -37.55 15.87
CA VAL A 286 -2.12 -37.59 14.79
C VAL A 286 -2.23 -36.31 13.96
N VAL A 287 -1.09 -35.68 13.70
CA VAL A 287 -0.99 -34.46 12.87
C VAL A 287 -0.35 -34.79 11.53
N PHE A 288 -1.09 -34.58 10.45
CA PHE A 288 -0.63 -34.69 9.06
C PHE A 288 -0.11 -33.33 8.60
N THR A 289 1.05 -33.30 7.94
CA THR A 289 1.74 -32.05 7.54
C THR A 289 1.80 -31.80 6.04
N ASN A 290 1.30 -32.73 5.23
CA ASN A 290 1.27 -32.63 3.78
C ASN A 290 -0.17 -32.69 3.25
N VAL A 291 -1.04 -31.84 3.78
CA VAL A 291 -2.46 -31.75 3.38
C VAL A 291 -2.65 -30.54 2.47
N THR A 292 -3.11 -30.78 1.25
CA THR A 292 -3.39 -29.71 0.29
C THR A 292 -4.90 -29.58 0.09
N VAL A 293 -5.39 -28.34 0.07
CA VAL A 293 -6.79 -28.05 -0.25
C VAL A 293 -6.89 -27.77 -1.75
N GLU A 294 -7.68 -28.57 -2.45
CA GLU A 294 -8.01 -28.34 -3.85
C GLU A 294 -8.88 -27.10 -3.97
N LYS A 295 -8.36 -26.10 -4.68
CA LYS A 295 -9.06 -24.86 -4.98
C LYS A 295 -9.93 -25.06 -6.22
N GLN A 296 -11.13 -24.51 -6.21
CA GLN A 296 -11.98 -24.55 -7.39
C GLN A 296 -11.54 -23.51 -8.41
N ASP A 297 -11.70 -23.83 -9.70
CA ASP A 297 -11.43 -22.88 -10.77
C ASP A 297 -12.41 -21.70 -10.71
N LEU A 298 -11.91 -20.47 -10.88
CA LEU A 298 -12.71 -19.25 -10.80
C LEU A 298 -13.90 -19.26 -11.78
N SER A 299 -13.78 -19.92 -12.93
CA SER A 299 -14.85 -20.05 -13.93
C SER A 299 -16.11 -20.77 -13.41
N THR A 300 -16.00 -21.57 -12.34
CA THR A 300 -17.17 -22.25 -11.76
C THR A 300 -18.08 -21.26 -11.03
N PHE A 301 -17.54 -20.14 -10.53
CA PHE A 301 -18.26 -19.10 -9.77
C PHE A 301 -18.79 -17.96 -10.63
N THR A 302 -18.17 -17.70 -11.79
CA THR A 302 -18.46 -16.53 -12.64
C THR A 302 -19.53 -16.80 -13.68
N LYS A 303 -20.31 -15.79 -14.06
CA LYS A 303 -21.19 -15.85 -15.24
C LYS A 303 -20.37 -16.20 -16.49
N THR A 304 -21.05 -16.73 -17.52
CA THR A 304 -20.39 -17.01 -18.80
C THR A 304 -19.80 -15.71 -19.38
N PRO A 305 -18.50 -15.66 -19.70
CA PRO A 305 -17.83 -14.39 -20.04
C PRO A 305 -18.31 -13.69 -21.32
N THR A 306 -19.02 -14.40 -22.19
CA THR A 306 -19.48 -13.95 -23.51
C THR A 306 -20.96 -13.59 -23.56
N ASP A 307 -21.80 -14.17 -22.71
CA ASP A 307 -23.24 -14.24 -22.98
C ASP A 307 -24.06 -13.12 -22.31
N GLN A 308 -23.48 -12.43 -21.32
CA GLN A 308 -24.19 -11.38 -20.57
C GLN A 308 -23.42 -10.08 -20.60
N ALA A 309 -24.10 -9.01 -21.04
CA ALA A 309 -23.60 -7.66 -20.89
C ALA A 309 -23.55 -7.32 -19.40
N ILE A 310 -22.37 -6.92 -18.92
CA ILE A 310 -22.18 -6.44 -17.55
C ILE A 310 -22.01 -4.93 -17.62
N THR A 311 -22.92 -4.20 -16.99
CA THR A 311 -22.83 -2.75 -16.87
C THR A 311 -22.39 -2.36 -15.46
N VAL A 312 -21.34 -1.55 -15.38
CA VAL A 312 -20.88 -0.90 -14.16
C VAL A 312 -20.84 0.60 -14.36
N THR A 313 -21.05 1.36 -13.31
CA THR A 313 -20.82 2.80 -13.32
C THR A 313 -19.33 3.10 -13.29
N GLN A 314 -18.93 4.29 -13.74
CA GLN A 314 -17.54 4.73 -13.59
C GLN A 314 -17.06 4.65 -12.12
N ALA A 315 -17.90 5.02 -11.15
CA ALA A 315 -17.56 4.95 -9.73
C ALA A 315 -17.23 3.53 -9.26
N GLU A 316 -18.00 2.54 -9.72
CA GLU A 316 -17.73 1.12 -9.43
C GLU A 316 -16.47 0.60 -10.11
N SER A 317 -16.10 1.15 -11.27
CA SER A 317 -14.88 0.74 -11.97
C SER A 317 -13.60 1.18 -11.24
N THR A 318 -13.63 2.34 -10.59
CA THR A 318 -12.51 2.89 -9.83
C THR A 318 -12.50 2.46 -8.37
N THR A 319 -13.68 2.33 -7.77
CA THR A 319 -13.87 1.95 -6.37
C THR A 319 -14.75 0.71 -6.33
N GLN A 320 -14.10 -0.45 -6.40
CA GLN A 320 -14.78 -1.73 -6.50
C GLN A 320 -15.31 -2.17 -5.14
N THR A 321 -16.60 -2.51 -5.09
CA THR A 321 -17.25 -3.04 -3.89
C THR A 321 -17.64 -4.50 -4.09
N GLN A 322 -18.15 -5.12 -3.03
CA GLN A 322 -18.73 -6.46 -3.11
C GLN A 322 -19.89 -6.51 -4.13
N ASP A 323 -20.66 -5.42 -4.28
CA ASP A 323 -21.74 -5.33 -5.26
C ASP A 323 -21.19 -5.31 -6.69
N THR A 324 -20.07 -4.62 -6.93
CA THR A 324 -19.37 -4.67 -8.22
C THR A 324 -18.97 -6.10 -8.56
N LEU A 325 -18.39 -6.85 -7.62
CA LEU A 325 -18.04 -8.26 -7.82
C LEU A 325 -19.27 -9.14 -8.09
N ASN A 326 -20.35 -8.95 -7.35
CA ASN A 326 -21.58 -9.73 -7.49
C ASN A 326 -22.18 -9.63 -8.91
N LYS A 327 -21.92 -8.56 -9.66
CA LYS A 327 -22.30 -8.44 -11.07
C LYS A 327 -21.63 -9.48 -11.98
N PHE A 328 -20.48 -10.02 -11.59
CA PHE A 328 -19.72 -11.03 -12.35
C PHE A 328 -20.00 -12.46 -11.90
N LEU A 329 -20.57 -12.66 -10.71
CA LEU A 329 -20.79 -14.00 -10.14
C LEU A 329 -22.14 -14.60 -10.58
N LYS A 330 -22.20 -15.94 -10.70
CA LYS A 330 -23.47 -16.69 -10.90
C LYS A 330 -24.39 -16.56 -9.68
N THR A 331 -23.80 -16.51 -8.49
CA THR A 331 -24.49 -16.38 -7.21
C THR A 331 -23.76 -15.35 -6.37
N ALA A 332 -24.49 -14.35 -5.87
CA ALA A 332 -23.92 -13.27 -5.07
C ALA A 332 -23.23 -13.81 -3.80
N ASN A 333 -22.18 -13.10 -3.37
CA ASN A 333 -21.45 -13.32 -2.11
C ASN A 333 -20.80 -14.71 -1.96
N LYS A 334 -20.57 -15.44 -3.07
CA LYS A 334 -19.78 -16.67 -3.04
C LYS A 334 -18.28 -16.42 -2.97
N LEU A 335 -17.83 -15.29 -3.51
CA LEU A 335 -16.45 -14.81 -3.43
C LEU A 335 -16.44 -13.41 -2.81
N THR A 336 -15.36 -13.09 -2.11
CA THR A 336 -15.13 -11.81 -1.45
C THR A 336 -14.11 -10.98 -2.22
N ILE A 337 -14.45 -9.73 -2.56
CA ILE A 337 -13.53 -8.81 -3.24
C ILE A 337 -12.29 -8.53 -2.37
N ASN A 338 -11.11 -8.40 -2.98
CA ASN A 338 -9.79 -8.21 -2.37
C ASN A 338 -9.29 -9.33 -1.44
N THR A 339 -10.15 -10.26 -1.04
CA THR A 339 -9.76 -11.47 -0.29
C THR A 339 -9.60 -12.68 -1.21
N ASP A 340 -10.62 -12.94 -2.04
CA ASP A 340 -10.63 -14.08 -2.96
C ASP A 340 -10.20 -13.67 -4.36
N VAL A 341 -10.66 -12.50 -4.84
CA VAL A 341 -10.42 -11.99 -6.21
C VAL A 341 -10.31 -10.46 -6.25
N THR A 342 -9.67 -9.95 -7.31
CA THR A 342 -9.65 -8.52 -7.70
C THR A 342 -10.21 -8.35 -9.10
N ILE A 343 -10.76 -7.18 -9.41
CA ILE A 343 -11.29 -6.86 -10.74
C ILE A 343 -10.39 -5.82 -11.40
N THR A 344 -10.15 -5.95 -12.70
CA THR A 344 -9.46 -4.93 -13.51
C THR A 344 -10.31 -4.61 -14.72
N PHE A 345 -10.76 -3.37 -14.82
CA PHE A 345 -11.54 -2.89 -15.97
C PHE A 345 -10.62 -2.34 -17.06
N ASN A 346 -10.85 -2.79 -18.29
CA ASN A 346 -10.30 -2.17 -19.50
C ASN A 346 -11.48 -1.60 -20.30
N ALA A 347 -11.86 -0.37 -19.96
CA ALA A 347 -13.02 0.29 -20.54
C ALA A 347 -12.89 0.48 -22.07
N ASN A 348 -11.67 0.70 -22.56
CA ASN A 348 -11.40 0.89 -23.99
C ASN A 348 -11.69 -0.39 -24.80
N GLU A 349 -11.45 -1.55 -24.21
CA GLU A 349 -11.67 -2.85 -24.85
C GLU A 349 -13.04 -3.48 -24.51
N ARG A 350 -13.86 -2.80 -23.71
CA ARG A 350 -15.11 -3.36 -23.14
C ARG A 350 -14.87 -4.67 -22.37
N LYS A 351 -13.74 -4.75 -21.66
CA LYS A 351 -13.33 -5.93 -20.91
C LYS A 351 -13.23 -5.69 -19.42
N ALA A 352 -13.42 -6.74 -18.64
CA ALA A 352 -12.95 -6.79 -17.27
C ALA A 352 -12.31 -8.14 -16.97
N THR A 353 -11.26 -8.14 -16.17
CA THR A 353 -10.58 -9.37 -15.73
C THR A 353 -10.82 -9.55 -14.24
N LEU A 354 -11.34 -10.71 -13.85
CA LEU A 354 -11.36 -11.17 -12.47
C LEU A 354 -10.13 -12.06 -12.26
N ALA A 355 -9.20 -11.61 -11.43
CA ALA A 355 -7.99 -12.36 -11.08
C ALA A 355 -8.05 -12.81 -9.63
N VAL A 356 -7.58 -14.02 -9.34
CA VAL A 356 -7.48 -14.54 -7.98
C VAL A 356 -6.39 -13.81 -7.20
N VAL A 357 -6.68 -13.49 -5.93
CA VAL A 357 -5.70 -12.94 -4.99
C VAL A 357 -4.74 -14.05 -4.55
N ALA A 358 -3.43 -13.76 -4.46
CA ALA A 358 -2.39 -14.75 -4.21
C ALA A 358 -2.65 -15.69 -3.00
N ASN A 359 -3.27 -15.17 -1.94
CA ASN A 359 -3.56 -15.90 -0.71
C ASN A 359 -5.01 -16.42 -0.61
N SER A 360 -5.77 -16.38 -1.71
CA SER A 360 -7.12 -16.93 -1.74
C SER A 360 -7.09 -18.41 -1.42
N THR A 361 -7.88 -18.83 -0.44
CA THR A 361 -8.01 -20.23 -0.02
C THR A 361 -9.11 -20.97 -0.79
N LYS A 362 -9.99 -20.24 -1.50
CA LYS A 362 -11.19 -20.82 -2.14
C LYS A 362 -11.02 -21.11 -3.63
N VAL A 363 -10.31 -20.23 -4.35
CA VAL A 363 -10.32 -20.22 -5.83
C VAL A 363 -8.93 -20.13 -6.43
N GLN A 364 -8.82 -20.55 -7.69
CA GLN A 364 -7.62 -20.40 -8.52
C GLN A 364 -7.99 -19.97 -9.96
N GLY A 365 -7.01 -19.45 -10.70
CA GLY A 365 -7.18 -19.04 -12.09
C GLY A 365 -7.54 -17.57 -12.29
N SER A 366 -8.08 -17.25 -13.47
CA SER A 366 -8.49 -15.90 -13.89
C SER A 366 -9.57 -16.00 -14.95
N VAL A 367 -10.48 -15.02 -15.01
CA VAL A 367 -11.58 -14.98 -15.98
C VAL A 367 -11.64 -13.60 -16.64
N VAL A 368 -11.66 -13.58 -17.97
CA VAL A 368 -11.76 -12.35 -18.77
C VAL A 368 -13.15 -12.24 -19.39
N PHE A 369 -13.87 -11.19 -19.03
CA PHE A 369 -15.19 -10.82 -19.58
C PHE A 369 -14.99 -9.86 -20.75
N THR A 370 -15.71 -10.09 -21.86
CA THR A 370 -15.55 -9.31 -23.11
C THR A 370 -16.73 -8.44 -23.48
N ASN A 371 -17.79 -8.44 -22.67
CA ASN A 371 -18.98 -7.63 -22.86
C ASN A 371 -19.27 -6.77 -21.62
N VAL A 372 -18.26 -5.98 -21.21
CA VAL A 372 -18.35 -5.10 -20.03
C VAL A 372 -18.41 -3.65 -20.47
N THR A 373 -19.46 -2.95 -20.07
CA THR A 373 -19.62 -1.52 -20.34
C THR A 373 -19.46 -0.73 -19.04
N VAL A 374 -18.60 0.29 -19.08
CA VAL A 374 -18.49 1.28 -18.00
C VAL A 374 -19.33 2.49 -18.41
N GLU A 375 -20.44 2.70 -17.70
CA GLU A 375 -21.35 3.80 -17.93
C GLU A 375 -20.71 5.13 -17.47
N LYS A 376 -20.60 6.06 -18.41
CA LYS A 376 -20.10 7.42 -18.19
C LYS A 376 -21.28 8.34 -17.93
N GLN A 377 -21.08 9.35 -17.08
CA GLN A 377 -22.12 10.34 -16.85
C GLN A 377 -22.20 11.34 -18.01
N ASP A 378 -23.38 11.80 -18.36
CA ASP A 378 -23.53 12.85 -19.37
C ASP A 378 -22.94 14.18 -18.85
N LEU A 379 -22.33 14.96 -19.74
CA LEU A 379 -21.74 16.26 -19.39
C LEU A 379 -22.70 17.20 -18.65
N SER A 380 -24.00 17.13 -18.95
CA SER A 380 -25.05 17.92 -18.30
C SER A 380 -25.11 17.72 -16.78
N THR A 381 -24.59 16.61 -16.27
CA THR A 381 -24.50 16.33 -14.83
C THR A 381 -23.41 17.16 -14.15
N PHE A 382 -22.32 17.51 -14.86
CA PHE A 382 -21.17 18.27 -14.37
C PHE A 382 -21.30 19.77 -14.60
N THR A 383 -22.01 20.18 -15.64
CA THR A 383 -22.09 21.57 -16.09
C THR A 383 -23.24 22.34 -15.43
N LYS A 384 -23.06 23.65 -15.24
CA LYS A 384 -24.12 24.59 -14.88
C LYS A 384 -25.29 24.55 -15.90
N PRO A 385 -26.48 25.09 -15.56
CA PRO A 385 -27.55 25.26 -16.53
C PRO A 385 -27.09 26.01 -17.78
N THR A 386 -27.49 25.55 -18.96
CA THR A 386 -27.05 26.11 -20.26
C THR A 386 -27.55 27.53 -20.53
N THR A 387 -28.55 27.97 -19.77
CA THR A 387 -29.15 29.31 -19.81
C THR A 387 -28.50 30.30 -18.84
N GLU A 388 -27.64 29.83 -17.92
CA GLU A 388 -26.94 30.69 -16.96
C GLU A 388 -26.01 31.66 -17.71
N THR A 389 -26.01 32.93 -17.31
CA THR A 389 -25.07 33.92 -17.85
C THR A 389 -23.68 33.61 -17.33
N ILE A 390 -22.73 33.30 -18.23
CA ILE A 390 -21.34 33.03 -17.86
C ILE A 390 -20.44 34.10 -18.48
N THR A 391 -19.64 34.76 -17.64
CA THR A 391 -18.67 35.76 -18.08
C THR A 391 -17.27 35.17 -18.13
N VAL A 392 -16.67 35.16 -19.31
CA VAL A 392 -15.27 34.78 -19.56
C VAL A 392 -14.46 36.00 -20.00
N THR A 393 -13.17 35.97 -19.79
CA THR A 393 -12.23 36.99 -20.27
C THR A 393 -11.77 36.65 -21.68
N GLN A 394 -11.33 37.65 -22.43
CA GLN A 394 -10.73 37.43 -23.76
C GLN A 394 -9.51 36.48 -23.72
N ALA A 395 -8.74 36.49 -22.62
CA ALA A 395 -7.62 35.57 -22.43
C ALA A 395 -8.08 34.11 -22.29
N GLU A 396 -9.17 33.87 -21.56
CA GLU A 396 -9.77 32.53 -21.40
C GLU A 396 -10.38 32.02 -22.71
N VAL A 397 -10.97 32.89 -23.53
CA VAL A 397 -11.47 32.53 -24.88
C VAL A 397 -10.33 32.03 -25.78
N THR A 398 -9.17 32.67 -25.69
CA THR A 398 -8.00 32.36 -26.53
C THR A 398 -7.27 31.11 -26.05
N SER A 399 -7.02 31.02 -24.74
CA SER A 399 -6.26 29.93 -24.13
C SER A 399 -7.06 28.64 -23.98
N LYS A 400 -8.38 28.74 -23.80
CA LYS A 400 -9.30 27.60 -23.55
C LYS A 400 -8.80 26.72 -22.41
N ASP A 401 -8.27 27.36 -21.38
CA ASP A 401 -7.59 26.68 -20.28
C ASP A 401 -8.58 26.12 -19.23
N GLN A 402 -8.04 25.57 -18.14
CA GLN A 402 -8.83 25.03 -17.05
C GLN A 402 -9.67 26.10 -16.34
N ASN A 403 -9.20 27.36 -16.28
CA ASN A 403 -9.96 28.45 -15.67
C ASN A 403 -11.20 28.76 -16.50
N ALA A 404 -11.05 28.79 -17.83
CA ALA A 404 -12.16 28.93 -18.77
C ALA A 404 -13.19 27.82 -18.55
N LEU A 405 -12.77 26.54 -18.53
CA LEU A 405 -13.67 25.40 -18.32
C LEU A 405 -14.39 25.46 -16.96
N ASN A 406 -13.66 25.77 -15.88
CA ASN A 406 -14.20 25.78 -14.52
C ASN A 406 -15.41 26.72 -14.34
N LYS A 407 -15.49 27.81 -15.11
CA LYS A 407 -16.62 28.75 -15.08
C LYS A 407 -17.95 28.12 -15.49
N PHE A 408 -17.90 27.03 -16.24
CA PHE A 408 -19.07 26.30 -16.74
C PHE A 408 -19.44 25.09 -15.89
N LEU A 409 -18.60 24.68 -14.94
CA LEU A 409 -18.83 23.50 -14.10
C LEU A 409 -19.62 23.88 -12.84
N LYS A 410 -20.45 22.96 -12.35
CA LYS A 410 -21.11 23.09 -11.03
C LYS A 410 -20.08 23.13 -9.90
N GLN A 411 -19.01 22.35 -10.06
CA GLN A 411 -17.88 22.27 -9.16
C GLN A 411 -16.58 22.42 -9.96
N ALA A 412 -15.77 23.42 -9.64
CA ALA A 412 -14.46 23.62 -10.27
C ALA A 412 -13.57 22.39 -10.09
N GLY A 413 -12.86 21.99 -11.15
CA GLY A 413 -11.99 20.82 -11.15
C GLY A 413 -12.71 19.47 -11.27
N SER A 414 -14.05 19.43 -11.36
CA SER A 414 -14.78 18.16 -11.60
C SER A 414 -14.41 17.52 -12.93
N LEU A 415 -14.12 18.33 -13.95
CA LEU A 415 -13.60 17.93 -15.26
C LEU A 415 -12.28 18.65 -15.55
N THR A 416 -11.35 17.93 -16.18
CA THR A 416 -10.04 18.42 -16.60
C THR A 416 -10.04 18.72 -18.10
N VAL A 417 -9.53 19.88 -18.49
CA VAL A 417 -9.46 20.27 -19.91
C VAL A 417 -8.52 19.34 -20.69
N ASN A 418 -8.88 19.00 -21.93
CA ASN A 418 -8.20 18.07 -22.84
C ASN A 418 -8.08 16.61 -22.38
N THR A 419 -8.29 16.32 -21.10
CA THR A 419 -8.37 14.95 -20.56
C THR A 419 -9.80 14.47 -20.49
N ASP A 420 -10.69 15.23 -19.84
CA ASP A 420 -12.08 14.86 -19.63
C ASP A 420 -13.03 15.56 -20.62
N ALA A 421 -12.75 16.81 -20.97
CA ALA A 421 -13.55 17.62 -21.89
C ALA A 421 -12.72 18.71 -22.59
N THR A 422 -13.24 19.21 -23.72
CA THR A 422 -12.72 20.38 -24.44
C THR A 422 -13.78 21.48 -24.45
N ILE A 423 -13.36 22.74 -24.61
CA ILE A 423 -14.26 23.89 -24.70
C ILE A 423 -13.97 24.71 -25.95
N GLU A 424 -15.02 25.07 -26.69
CA GLU A 424 -14.95 25.95 -27.85
C GLU A 424 -15.86 27.16 -27.65
N PHE A 425 -15.39 28.34 -28.07
CA PHE A 425 -16.13 29.60 -27.91
C PHE A 425 -16.59 30.13 -29.27
N ASP A 426 -17.89 30.43 -29.38
CA ASP A 426 -18.45 31.21 -30.47
C ASP A 426 -18.83 32.58 -29.92
N THR A 427 -17.87 33.49 -29.95
CA THR A 427 -18.03 34.85 -29.41
C THR A 427 -19.01 35.69 -30.22
N THR A 428 -19.28 35.32 -31.48
CA THR A 428 -20.24 36.01 -32.35
C THR A 428 -21.66 35.70 -31.92
N ASN A 429 -21.96 34.42 -31.65
CA ASN A 429 -23.28 33.98 -31.23
C ASN A 429 -23.45 33.92 -29.71
N LYS A 430 -22.46 34.37 -28.94
CA LYS A 430 -22.45 34.34 -27.46
C LYS A 430 -22.62 32.91 -26.91
N LYS A 431 -21.98 31.93 -27.54
CA LYS A 431 -22.06 30.52 -27.15
C LYS A 431 -20.71 29.96 -26.72
N ALA A 432 -20.77 28.93 -25.89
CA ALA A 432 -19.64 28.03 -25.67
C ALA A 432 -20.12 26.58 -25.72
N THR A 433 -19.32 25.71 -26.30
CA THR A 433 -19.61 24.28 -26.39
C THR A 433 -18.57 23.51 -25.60
N ILE A 434 -19.02 22.69 -24.66
CA ILE A 434 -18.17 21.73 -23.94
C ILE A 434 -18.44 20.36 -24.53
N THR A 435 -17.39 19.67 -24.97
CA THR A 435 -17.49 18.34 -25.57
C THR A 435 -16.59 17.37 -24.81
N ALA A 436 -17.14 16.22 -24.41
CA ALA A 436 -16.38 15.20 -23.73
C ALA A 436 -15.31 14.66 -24.68
N THR A 437 -14.09 14.46 -24.19
CA THR A 437 -13.04 13.86 -25.01
C THR A 437 -13.39 12.40 -25.30
N PRO A 438 -12.96 11.82 -26.44
CA PRO A 438 -13.23 10.41 -26.74
C PRO A 438 -12.73 9.45 -25.64
N ASN A 439 -11.61 9.80 -25.02
CA ASN A 439 -10.95 9.01 -23.98
C ASN A 439 -11.33 9.44 -22.56
N SER A 440 -12.30 10.35 -22.40
CA SER A 440 -12.78 10.76 -21.08
C SER A 440 -13.27 9.54 -20.33
N THR A 441 -12.76 9.34 -19.12
CA THR A 441 -13.25 8.30 -18.22
C THR A 441 -14.42 8.80 -17.38
N LYS A 442 -14.62 10.12 -17.28
CA LYS A 442 -15.65 10.69 -16.40
C LYS A 442 -16.95 11.02 -17.11
N ALA A 443 -16.88 11.55 -18.33
CA ALA A 443 -18.01 12.18 -18.99
C ALA A 443 -18.20 11.71 -20.44
N GLN A 444 -19.43 11.88 -20.95
CA GLN A 444 -19.77 11.68 -22.35
C GLN A 444 -20.69 12.81 -22.88
N GLY A 445 -20.82 12.88 -24.20
CA GLY A 445 -21.71 13.81 -24.89
C GLY A 445 -21.12 15.22 -25.09
N SER A 446 -22.01 16.20 -25.31
CA SER A 446 -21.67 17.60 -25.52
C SER A 446 -22.76 18.51 -24.94
N VAL A 447 -22.38 19.68 -24.43
CA VAL A 447 -23.28 20.69 -23.86
C VAL A 447 -23.00 22.04 -24.51
N VAL A 448 -24.07 22.77 -24.88
CA VAL A 448 -23.97 24.10 -25.49
C VAL A 448 -24.58 25.14 -24.57
N PHE A 449 -23.78 26.12 -24.16
CA PHE A 449 -24.20 27.30 -23.43
C PHE A 449 -24.58 28.41 -24.40
N THR A 450 -25.69 29.10 -24.16
CA THR A 450 -26.24 30.09 -25.09
C THR A 450 -26.14 31.53 -24.62
N ASN A 451 -25.60 31.76 -23.42
CA ASN A 451 -25.53 33.07 -22.80
C ASN A 451 -24.14 33.38 -22.23
N VAL A 452 -23.13 33.35 -23.10
CA VAL A 452 -21.73 33.60 -22.76
C VAL A 452 -21.34 35.04 -23.10
N THR A 453 -20.84 35.76 -22.10
CA THR A 453 -20.34 37.13 -22.26
C THR A 453 -18.83 37.15 -22.20
N VAL A 454 -18.19 37.92 -23.10
CA VAL A 454 -16.72 38.08 -23.11
C VAL A 454 -16.36 39.46 -22.57
N GLU A 455 -15.64 39.47 -21.46
CA GLU A 455 -15.01 40.66 -20.91
C GLU A 455 -13.69 40.92 -21.64
N LYS A 456 -13.59 42.12 -22.24
CA LYS A 456 -12.42 42.54 -23.01
C LYS A 456 -11.59 43.52 -22.20
N PRO A 457 -10.25 43.37 -22.15
CA PRO A 457 -9.38 44.38 -21.56
C PRO A 457 -9.49 45.71 -22.31
N ALA A 458 -9.35 46.84 -21.62
CA ALA A 458 -9.38 48.15 -22.26
C ALA A 458 -8.16 48.34 -23.16
N LEU A 459 -8.35 48.84 -24.39
CA LEU A 459 -7.24 49.09 -25.30
C LEU A 459 -6.29 50.17 -24.74
N ASN A 460 -6.83 51.19 -24.09
CA ASN A 460 -6.08 52.31 -23.50
C ASN A 460 -5.13 51.91 -22.36
N THR A 461 -5.35 50.77 -21.70
CA THR A 461 -4.41 50.26 -20.68
C THR A 461 -3.27 49.49 -21.31
N THR A 462 -3.45 49.02 -22.56
CA THR A 462 -2.47 48.21 -23.28
C THR A 462 -1.67 49.07 -24.26
N LEU A 463 -2.32 49.98 -25.00
CA LEU A 463 -1.65 51.00 -25.83
C LEU A 463 -1.28 52.20 -24.95
N THR A 464 -0.10 52.13 -24.34
CA THR A 464 0.36 53.10 -23.34
C THR A 464 1.02 54.34 -23.97
N VAL A 465 1.77 54.17 -25.05
CA VAL A 465 2.44 55.27 -25.78
C VAL A 465 1.55 55.76 -26.92
N LYS A 466 1.00 56.96 -26.74
CA LYS A 466 0.07 57.61 -27.69
C LYS A 466 0.76 58.59 -28.63
N GLU A 467 1.85 59.19 -28.18
CA GLU A 467 2.71 60.08 -28.96
C GLU A 467 3.72 59.23 -29.76
N LEU A 468 3.44 59.01 -31.04
CA LEU A 468 4.23 58.14 -31.91
C LEU A 468 5.51 58.82 -32.44
N GLY A 469 5.56 60.15 -32.35
CA GLY A 469 6.65 60.97 -32.89
C GLY A 469 6.57 61.13 -34.41
N GLN A 470 7.72 61.32 -35.05
CA GLN A 470 7.80 61.56 -36.49
C GLN A 470 7.66 60.26 -37.30
N ILE A 471 6.79 60.28 -38.31
CA ILE A 471 6.55 59.18 -39.25
C ILE A 471 6.80 59.62 -40.69
N ASN A 472 7.14 58.67 -41.58
CA ASN A 472 7.49 58.95 -42.97
C ASN A 472 6.33 59.47 -43.84
N ALA A 473 5.09 59.08 -43.54
CA ALA A 473 3.91 59.48 -44.30
C ALA A 473 2.63 59.32 -43.48
N ARG A 474 1.61 60.14 -43.76
CA ARG A 474 0.26 60.03 -43.18
C ARG A 474 -0.51 58.86 -43.79
N THR A 475 -0.13 57.63 -43.42
CA THR A 475 -0.78 56.40 -43.91
C THR A 475 -1.11 55.48 -42.74
N GLN A 476 -2.15 54.65 -42.89
CA GLN A 476 -2.51 53.65 -41.86
C GLN A 476 -1.34 52.72 -41.54
N ALA A 477 -0.59 52.31 -42.57
CA ALA A 477 0.58 51.43 -42.43
C ALA A 477 1.70 52.11 -41.62
N ALA A 478 2.03 53.37 -41.90
CA ALA A 478 3.06 54.11 -41.17
C ALA A 478 2.69 54.32 -39.69
N VAL A 479 1.44 54.70 -39.42
CA VAL A 479 0.92 54.85 -38.04
C VAL A 479 0.94 53.50 -37.31
N LYS A 480 0.48 52.43 -37.95
CA LYS A 480 0.51 51.08 -37.38
C LYS A 480 1.93 50.64 -37.02
N ALA A 481 2.88 50.82 -37.94
CA ALA A 481 4.28 50.48 -37.72
C ALA A 481 4.89 51.28 -36.56
N ALA A 482 4.64 52.59 -36.52
CA ALA A 482 5.11 53.45 -35.44
C ALA A 482 4.49 53.05 -34.08
N MET A 483 3.18 52.81 -34.04
CA MET A 483 2.45 52.36 -32.85
C MET A 483 3.00 51.03 -32.30
N LEU A 484 3.21 50.03 -33.15
CA LEU A 484 3.77 48.73 -32.76
C LEU A 484 5.24 48.82 -32.33
N SER A 485 6.02 49.72 -32.93
CA SER A 485 7.42 49.95 -32.55
C SER A 485 7.57 50.60 -31.16
N LYS A 486 6.62 51.47 -30.79
CA LYS A 486 6.63 52.20 -29.52
C LYS A 486 5.94 51.45 -28.38
N ASN A 487 4.96 50.60 -28.70
CA ASN A 487 4.22 49.80 -27.73
C ASN A 487 4.60 48.31 -27.87
N THR A 488 5.81 47.96 -27.42
CA THR A 488 6.36 46.59 -27.58
C THR A 488 5.53 45.51 -26.89
N ASN A 489 4.72 45.87 -25.91
CA ASN A 489 3.77 44.96 -25.26
C ASN A 489 2.61 44.53 -26.16
N LEU A 490 2.38 45.21 -27.30
CA LEU A 490 1.41 44.81 -28.32
C LEU A 490 1.97 43.79 -29.33
N GLN A 491 3.25 43.42 -29.23
CA GLN A 491 3.86 42.45 -30.16
C GLN A 491 3.23 41.05 -30.06
N ASN A 492 2.69 40.69 -28.89
CA ASN A 492 2.01 39.41 -28.64
C ASN A 492 0.51 39.44 -29.00
N VAL A 493 -0.01 40.59 -29.44
CA VAL A 493 -1.39 40.73 -29.94
C VAL A 493 -1.39 40.43 -31.45
N ASP A 494 -2.49 39.91 -31.98
CA ASP A 494 -2.64 39.73 -33.42
C ASP A 494 -2.59 41.08 -34.16
N GLN A 495 -1.43 41.38 -34.71
CA GLN A 495 -1.14 42.68 -35.31
C GLN A 495 -2.04 42.95 -36.51
N ASN A 496 -2.54 41.92 -37.20
CA ASN A 496 -3.35 42.07 -38.40
C ASN A 496 -4.75 42.60 -38.10
N ARG A 497 -5.20 42.47 -36.85
CA ARG A 497 -6.55 42.84 -36.41
C ARG A 497 -6.63 44.26 -35.84
N PHE A 498 -5.52 45.02 -35.80
CA PHE A 498 -5.57 46.45 -35.55
C PHE A 498 -6.15 47.21 -36.74
N THR A 499 -7.17 48.02 -36.45
CA THR A 499 -7.75 48.98 -37.40
C THR A 499 -7.26 50.38 -37.06
N ILE A 500 -6.68 51.05 -38.05
CA ILE A 500 -6.21 52.44 -37.92
C ILE A 500 -7.11 53.34 -38.77
N THR A 501 -7.73 54.31 -38.13
CA THR A 501 -8.56 55.32 -38.79
C THR A 501 -7.85 56.66 -38.66
N LEU A 502 -7.25 57.14 -39.74
CA LEU A 502 -6.68 58.49 -39.80
C LEU A 502 -7.81 59.52 -39.66
N ASP A 503 -7.53 60.68 -39.07
CA ASP A 503 -8.49 61.79 -39.05
C ASP A 503 -8.87 62.21 -40.47
N THR A 504 -10.09 62.70 -40.66
CA THR A 504 -10.57 63.14 -41.98
C THR A 504 -9.94 64.47 -42.40
N ASP A 505 -9.54 65.29 -41.43
CA ASP A 505 -8.78 66.51 -41.66
C ASP A 505 -7.29 66.17 -41.87
N ALA A 506 -6.83 66.36 -43.11
CA ALA A 506 -5.44 66.08 -43.49
C ALA A 506 -4.41 66.99 -42.79
N SER A 507 -4.83 68.10 -42.19
CA SER A 507 -3.97 68.97 -41.38
C SER A 507 -3.72 68.41 -39.98
N LYS A 508 -4.57 67.51 -39.49
CA LYS A 508 -4.40 66.85 -38.19
C LYS A 508 -3.53 65.61 -38.32
N SER A 509 -2.60 65.50 -37.37
CA SER A 509 -1.64 64.40 -37.27
C SER A 509 -2.01 63.46 -36.11
N ASN A 510 -3.25 62.98 -36.15
CA ASN A 510 -3.83 62.04 -35.20
C ASN A 510 -4.51 60.88 -35.94
N ALA A 511 -4.67 59.76 -35.24
CA ALA A 511 -5.37 58.58 -35.72
C ALA A 511 -6.06 57.87 -34.55
N LYS A 512 -7.16 57.18 -34.85
CA LYS A 512 -7.87 56.32 -33.93
C LYS A 512 -7.48 54.86 -34.16
N VAL A 513 -7.22 54.14 -33.08
CA VAL A 513 -6.83 52.74 -33.08
C VAL A 513 -7.91 51.92 -32.37
N THR A 514 -8.35 50.85 -33.03
CA THR A 514 -9.24 49.84 -32.44
C THR A 514 -8.70 48.44 -32.67
N HIS A 515 -9.09 47.52 -31.79
CA HIS A 515 -8.78 46.10 -31.93
C HIS A 515 -9.94 45.27 -31.37
N PRO A 516 -10.41 44.24 -32.08
CA PRO A 516 -11.62 43.49 -31.72
C PRO A 516 -11.53 42.77 -30.36
N ASP A 517 -10.34 42.40 -29.92
CA ASP A 517 -10.11 41.72 -28.64
C ASP A 517 -10.01 42.68 -27.43
N PHE A 518 -10.05 44.00 -27.68
CA PHE A 518 -10.00 45.02 -26.64
C PHE A 518 -11.29 45.86 -26.63
N ALA A 519 -11.59 46.45 -25.47
CA ALA A 519 -12.67 47.42 -25.33
C ALA A 519 -12.16 48.85 -25.60
N GLY A 520 -12.96 49.64 -26.32
CA GLY A 520 -12.71 51.06 -26.56
C GLY A 520 -11.81 51.36 -27.77
N GLU A 521 -11.68 52.66 -28.02
CA GLU A 521 -10.86 53.24 -29.09
C GLU A 521 -9.80 54.13 -28.44
N VAL A 522 -8.58 54.15 -29.00
CA VAL A 522 -7.47 54.98 -28.51
C VAL A 522 -7.01 55.92 -29.60
N GLU A 523 -6.94 57.21 -29.28
CA GLU A 523 -6.35 58.21 -30.15
C GLU A 523 -4.83 58.27 -29.95
N VAL A 524 -4.10 58.31 -31.07
CA VAL A 524 -2.64 58.46 -31.14
C VAL A 524 -2.29 59.65 -32.00
N SER A 525 -1.16 60.29 -31.69
CA SER A 525 -0.65 61.50 -32.34
C SER A 525 0.72 61.23 -32.96
N PHE A 526 1.04 61.96 -34.02
CA PHE A 526 2.31 61.84 -34.75
C PHE A 526 2.66 63.18 -35.41
N SER A 527 3.83 63.25 -36.02
CA SER A 527 4.19 64.31 -36.97
C SER A 527 4.66 63.66 -38.28
N VAL A 528 4.43 64.30 -39.42
CA VAL A 528 4.83 63.74 -40.72
C VAL A 528 6.17 64.35 -41.13
N GLN A 529 7.12 63.50 -41.47
CA GLN A 529 8.39 63.90 -42.04
C GLN A 529 8.17 64.65 -43.36
N LEU A 530 8.73 65.85 -43.46
CA LEU A 530 8.64 66.64 -44.68
C LEU A 530 9.34 65.92 -45.83
N LYS A 531 8.83 66.10 -47.05
CA LYS A 531 9.47 65.54 -48.24
C LYS A 531 10.61 66.45 -48.68
N LEU A 532 11.72 65.89 -49.12
CA LEU A 532 12.82 66.69 -49.65
C LEU A 532 12.35 67.47 -50.88
N GLU A 533 11.34 66.97 -51.63
CA GLU A 533 10.79 67.65 -52.80
C GLU A 533 10.02 68.93 -52.47
N SER A 534 9.55 69.10 -51.22
CA SER A 534 8.97 70.37 -50.79
C SER A 534 10.04 71.44 -50.55
N ILE A 535 11.30 71.05 -50.41
CA ILE A 535 12.45 71.95 -50.25
C ILE A 535 13.15 72.18 -51.60
N LEU A 536 13.47 71.10 -52.33
CA LEU A 536 14.08 71.15 -53.66
C LEU A 536 13.04 70.85 -54.76
N THR A 537 12.37 71.90 -55.19
CA THR A 537 11.37 71.82 -56.27
C THR A 537 12.04 71.49 -57.62
N SER A 538 11.27 70.99 -58.60
CA SER A 538 11.80 70.57 -59.91
C SER A 538 12.57 71.68 -60.64
N THR A 539 12.17 72.94 -60.48
CA THR A 539 12.83 74.11 -61.07
C THR A 539 14.20 74.42 -60.45
N GLN A 540 14.46 73.93 -59.24
CA GLN A 540 15.72 74.12 -58.52
C GLN A 540 16.68 72.94 -58.70
N ARG A 541 16.30 71.93 -59.48
CA ARG A 541 17.13 70.73 -59.68
C ARG A 541 18.27 70.92 -60.67
N ASP A 542 18.28 72.00 -61.45
CA ASP A 542 19.43 72.36 -62.28
C ASP A 542 20.30 73.43 -61.62
N LEU A 543 21.50 73.05 -61.20
CA LEU A 543 22.47 73.96 -60.60
C LEU A 543 23.21 74.80 -61.64
N GLY A 544 23.01 74.55 -62.94
CA GLY A 544 23.68 75.28 -64.02
C GLY A 544 25.18 75.00 -64.06
N LYS A 545 25.99 76.02 -64.38
CA LYS A 545 27.44 75.86 -64.52
C LYS A 545 28.15 75.85 -63.16
N LEU A 546 28.88 74.77 -62.89
CA LEU A 546 29.75 74.61 -61.73
C LEU A 546 31.22 74.65 -62.14
N PRO A 547 32.13 75.12 -61.26
CA PRO A 547 33.56 75.19 -61.57
C PRO A 547 34.20 73.81 -61.73
N GLU A 548 33.66 72.77 -61.06
CA GLU A 548 34.19 71.41 -61.04
C GLU A 548 33.09 70.40 -60.65
N ARG A 549 33.36 69.10 -60.85
CA ARG A 549 32.52 67.98 -60.41
C ARG A 549 32.95 67.50 -59.03
N SER A 550 32.57 68.23 -57.98
CA SER A 550 32.84 67.89 -56.57
C SER A 550 31.59 68.05 -55.70
N VAL A 551 31.50 67.28 -54.61
CA VAL A 551 30.39 67.39 -53.62
C VAL A 551 30.36 68.80 -53.02
N ASP A 552 31.53 69.38 -52.75
CA ASP A 552 31.64 70.72 -52.19
C ASP A 552 31.17 71.80 -53.18
N ALA A 553 31.48 71.67 -54.47
CA ALA A 553 30.96 72.57 -55.50
C ALA A 553 29.43 72.51 -55.59
N VAL A 554 28.85 71.32 -55.52
CA VAL A 554 27.39 71.10 -55.49
C VAL A 554 26.77 71.71 -54.23
N ARG A 555 27.33 71.43 -53.05
CA ARG A 555 26.86 71.99 -51.77
C ARG A 555 26.93 73.51 -51.75
N LYS A 556 28.05 74.08 -52.20
CA LYS A 556 28.24 75.52 -52.31
C LYS A 556 27.25 76.16 -53.28
N ALA A 557 26.95 75.51 -54.39
CA ALA A 557 25.95 75.99 -55.35
C ALA A 557 24.53 75.97 -54.77
N LEU A 558 24.14 74.91 -54.04
CA LEU A 558 22.85 74.84 -53.33
C LEU A 558 22.68 75.99 -52.33
N LEU A 559 23.74 76.36 -51.61
CA LEU A 559 23.75 77.49 -50.68
C LEU A 559 23.73 78.85 -51.40
N THR A 560 24.60 79.03 -52.40
CA THR A 560 24.76 80.30 -53.13
C THR A 560 23.48 80.66 -53.89
N LYS A 561 22.81 79.66 -54.47
CA LYS A 561 21.51 79.82 -55.13
C LYS A 561 20.33 79.92 -54.16
N LYS A 562 20.58 79.93 -52.84
CA LYS A 562 19.55 79.99 -51.78
C LYS A 562 18.50 78.87 -51.89
N ILE A 563 18.88 77.70 -52.41
CA ILE A 563 17.98 76.55 -52.58
C ILE A 563 17.73 75.89 -51.22
N ILE A 564 18.77 75.73 -50.41
CA ILE A 564 18.70 75.09 -49.08
C ILE A 564 18.84 76.09 -47.93
N SER A 565 18.78 77.41 -48.21
CA SER A 565 18.98 78.44 -47.18
C SER A 565 17.82 78.57 -46.19
N SER A 566 16.66 77.98 -46.50
CA SER A 566 15.52 77.88 -45.58
C SER A 566 15.68 76.77 -44.55
N LEU A 567 16.65 75.85 -44.74
CA LEU A 567 16.97 74.79 -43.79
C LEU A 567 17.83 75.34 -42.64
N THR A 568 17.63 74.82 -41.43
CA THR A 568 18.49 75.14 -40.29
C THR A 568 19.93 74.63 -40.54
N PRO A 569 20.95 75.18 -39.86
CA PRO A 569 22.33 74.70 -40.00
C PRO A 569 22.47 73.19 -39.73
N GLU A 570 21.70 72.65 -38.80
CA GLU A 570 21.65 71.21 -38.48
C GLU A 570 21.04 70.40 -39.63
N GLN A 571 19.89 70.83 -40.17
CA GLN A 571 19.25 70.17 -41.31
C GLN A 571 20.13 70.19 -42.57
N GLN A 572 20.91 71.24 -42.78
CA GLN A 572 21.87 71.32 -43.89
C GLN A 572 23.01 70.30 -43.73
N GLN A 573 23.46 70.02 -42.50
CA GLN A 573 24.49 68.99 -42.23
C GLN A 573 23.95 67.58 -42.47
N HIS A 574 22.67 67.37 -42.23
CA HIS A 574 22.00 66.10 -42.49
C HIS A 574 21.72 65.86 -43.99
N LEU A 575 22.04 66.80 -44.88
CA LEU A 575 21.97 66.58 -46.33
C LEU A 575 23.18 65.78 -46.82
N LYS A 576 22.91 64.60 -47.37
CA LYS A 576 23.88 63.74 -48.04
C LYS A 576 23.82 64.00 -49.55
N ILE A 577 24.98 64.25 -50.16
CA ILE A 577 25.12 64.50 -51.60
C ILE A 577 26.03 63.42 -52.18
N GLU A 578 25.52 62.68 -53.16
CA GLU A 578 26.25 61.62 -53.85
C GLU A 578 26.35 61.95 -55.34
N LEU A 579 27.58 62.12 -55.85
CA LEU A 579 27.81 62.35 -57.26
C LEU A 579 27.57 61.07 -58.06
N ILE A 580 26.84 61.18 -59.17
CA ILE A 580 26.61 60.04 -60.06
C ILE A 580 27.81 59.88 -60.98
N GLU A 581 28.39 58.68 -61.00
CA GLU A 581 29.60 58.36 -61.75
C GLU A 581 29.47 58.75 -63.24
N ASN A 582 30.50 59.41 -63.77
CA ASN A 582 30.59 59.85 -65.17
C ASN A 582 29.42 60.71 -65.70
N LYS A 583 28.62 61.28 -64.79
CA LYS A 583 27.53 62.21 -65.11
C LYS A 583 27.69 63.52 -64.36
N ASN A 584 27.13 64.59 -64.93
CA ASN A 584 26.96 65.87 -64.24
C ASN A 584 25.64 65.88 -63.47
N GLU A 585 25.46 64.86 -62.64
CA GLU A 585 24.27 64.63 -61.82
C GLU A 585 24.71 64.29 -60.39
N ALA A 586 23.89 64.63 -59.40
CA ALA A 586 24.06 64.22 -58.01
C ALA A 586 22.72 63.87 -57.37
N ASP A 587 22.70 62.86 -56.51
CA ASP A 587 21.54 62.52 -55.68
C ASP A 587 21.69 63.18 -54.31
N ILE A 588 20.62 63.83 -53.85
CA ILE A 588 20.53 64.49 -52.54
C ILE A 588 19.51 63.72 -51.70
N SER A 589 19.91 63.32 -50.49
CA SER A 589 19.04 62.69 -49.49
C SER A 589 19.27 63.32 -48.12
N SER A 590 18.40 63.02 -47.15
CA SER A 590 18.52 63.52 -45.78
C SER A 590 17.97 62.54 -44.76
N SER A 591 18.46 62.60 -43.51
CA SER A 591 17.81 61.93 -42.38
C SER A 591 16.57 62.68 -41.88
N ASP A 592 16.45 63.99 -42.17
CA ASP A 592 15.35 64.84 -41.69
C ASP A 592 14.18 64.92 -42.65
N PHE A 593 14.42 64.62 -43.93
CA PHE A 593 13.43 64.68 -45.01
C PHE A 593 13.29 63.32 -45.68
N SER A 594 12.08 62.96 -46.08
CA SER A 594 11.84 61.75 -46.87
C SER A 594 12.12 61.99 -48.36
N GLY A 595 12.61 60.96 -49.06
CA GLY A 595 12.86 61.00 -50.50
C GLY A 595 14.33 61.24 -50.87
N THR A 596 14.62 61.15 -52.17
CA THR A 596 15.95 61.42 -52.74
C THR A 596 15.76 62.17 -54.05
N ILE A 597 16.50 63.26 -54.22
CA ILE A 597 16.34 64.16 -55.35
C ILE A 597 17.60 64.17 -56.18
N ARG A 598 17.41 63.85 -57.46
CA ARG A 598 18.44 64.03 -58.47
C ARG A 598 18.50 65.48 -58.93
N ILE A 599 19.70 66.03 -58.90
CA ILE A 599 20.03 67.35 -59.45
C ILE A 599 21.00 67.20 -60.62
N THR A 600 20.94 68.12 -61.57
CA THR A 600 21.80 68.21 -62.75
C THR A 600 22.67 69.45 -62.68
N PHE A 601 23.82 69.42 -63.35
CA PHE A 601 24.68 70.58 -63.54
C PHE A 601 25.49 70.45 -64.83
N SER A 602 26.26 71.47 -65.17
CA SER A 602 27.26 71.44 -66.24
C SER A 602 28.60 71.90 -65.66
N VAL A 603 29.71 71.28 -66.05
CA VAL A 603 31.04 71.73 -65.60
C VAL A 603 31.57 72.77 -66.58
N GLN A 604 32.04 73.91 -66.07
CA GLN A 604 32.60 74.98 -66.88
C GLN A 604 33.88 74.51 -67.57
N SER A 605 33.87 74.40 -68.90
CA SER A 605 35.07 74.05 -69.66
C SER A 605 35.92 75.31 -69.88
N TYR A 606 37.14 75.28 -69.37
CA TYR A 606 38.16 76.30 -69.65
C TYR A 606 38.93 76.00 -70.94
N THR A 607 38.34 75.25 -71.87
CA THR A 607 39.00 74.88 -73.14
C THR A 607 39.44 76.11 -73.94
N GLY A 608 38.67 77.20 -73.90
CA GLY A 608 39.06 78.47 -74.53
C GLY A 608 40.23 79.19 -73.83
N LEU A 609 40.29 79.15 -72.49
CA LEU A 609 41.36 79.78 -71.73
C LEU A 609 42.67 78.98 -71.87
N ILE A 610 42.59 77.65 -71.87
CA ILE A 610 43.76 76.78 -72.08
C ILE A 610 44.30 76.97 -73.50
N PHE A 611 43.44 77.01 -74.52
CA PHE A 611 43.89 77.33 -75.88
C PHE A 611 44.52 78.72 -75.95
N PHE A 612 43.93 79.73 -75.33
CA PHE A 612 44.49 81.08 -75.30
C PHE A 612 45.88 81.11 -74.63
N VAL A 613 46.03 80.50 -73.45
CA VAL A 613 47.32 80.43 -72.73
C VAL A 613 48.37 79.66 -73.55
N VAL A 614 48.01 78.51 -74.12
CA VAL A 614 48.93 77.71 -74.96
C VAL A 614 49.34 78.47 -76.22
N THR A 615 48.40 79.19 -76.86
CA THR A 615 48.68 79.99 -78.07
C THR A 615 49.59 81.18 -77.75
N VAL A 616 49.32 81.90 -76.66
CA VAL A 616 50.17 83.01 -76.19
C VAL A 616 51.56 82.53 -75.81
N LEU A 617 51.67 81.41 -75.10
CA LEU A 617 52.97 80.83 -74.74
C LEU A 617 53.76 80.38 -75.99
N SER A 618 53.08 79.80 -76.98
CA SER A 618 53.69 79.42 -78.26
C SER A 618 54.21 80.62 -79.05
N LEU A 619 53.46 81.72 -79.07
CA LEU A 619 53.88 82.99 -79.69
C LEU A 619 55.13 83.58 -79.02
N ILE A 620 55.18 83.54 -77.68
CA ILE A 620 56.36 84.00 -76.91
C ILE A 620 57.59 83.16 -77.27
N ILE A 621 57.45 81.83 -77.35
CA ILE A 621 58.54 80.93 -77.74
C ILE A 621 59.03 81.23 -79.16
N ILE A 622 58.11 81.42 -80.12
CA ILE A 622 58.45 81.75 -81.51
C ILE A 622 59.24 83.08 -81.58
N MET A 623 58.77 84.12 -80.89
CA MET A 623 59.48 85.41 -80.79
C MET A 623 60.89 85.24 -80.21
N PHE A 624 61.05 84.40 -79.19
CA PHE A 624 62.35 84.12 -78.58
C PHE A 624 63.31 83.40 -79.54
N VAL A 625 62.81 82.41 -80.30
CA VAL A 625 63.59 81.68 -81.33
C VAL A 625 64.02 82.61 -82.46
N ILE A 626 63.13 83.48 -82.96
CA ILE A 626 63.46 84.47 -84.00
C ILE A 626 64.54 85.43 -83.50
N THR A 627 64.45 85.87 -82.24
CA THR A 627 65.43 86.77 -81.62
C THR A 627 66.80 86.09 -81.49
N ILE A 628 66.85 84.83 -81.04
CA ILE A 628 68.11 84.05 -80.99
C ILE A 628 68.70 83.83 -82.39
N LYS A 629 67.85 83.57 -83.39
CA LYS A 629 68.30 83.38 -84.78
C LYS A 629 68.91 84.68 -85.35
N ARG A 630 68.29 85.83 -85.09
CA ARG A 630 68.85 87.15 -85.45
C ARG A 630 70.16 87.46 -84.73
N ILE A 631 70.32 87.04 -83.48
CA ILE A 631 71.59 87.24 -82.74
C ILE A 631 72.72 86.36 -83.32
N LYS A 632 72.40 85.18 -83.88
CA LYS A 632 73.39 84.29 -84.54
C LYS A 632 73.83 84.76 -85.93
N GLU A 633 73.01 85.53 -86.65
CA GLU A 633 73.38 86.07 -87.97
C GLU A 633 74.19 87.39 -87.88
N VAL A 634 74.39 87.93 -86.67
CA VAL A 634 75.20 89.13 -86.41
C VAL A 634 76.53 88.78 -85.70
N LYS A 635 77.01 87.54 -85.85
CA LYS A 635 78.33 87.10 -85.37
C LYS A 635 79.11 86.34 -86.42
#